data_AF-A0A1Y2HHF1-F1
#
_entry.id   AF-A0A1Y2HHF1-F1
#
_cell.length_a   1.000
_cell.length_b   1.000
_cell.length_c   1.000
_cell.angle_alpha   90.00
_cell.angle_beta   90.00
_cell.angle_gamma   90.00
#
_symmetry.space_group_name_H-M   'P 1'
#
loop_
_entity.id
_entity.type
_entity.pdbx_description
1 polymer ?
#
loop_
_entity_poly.entity_id
_entity_poly.type
_entity_poly.pdbx_seq_one_letter_code
_entity_poly.pdbx_strand_id
1 'polypeptide(L)'
;MQPPSNVDSTQGNDTMNSSEICPTLPLELAESVLVAAIRSIRYIRRSDAAKQAPYLNVALRSVLPEVTKAAIARQVWVDMDHASACGDVELLNLMVRMSQLPEYSESLVLHYTDKAMHLASERGHIAVLNWWVAHQDKLPLKYWTEAMDRASALGRWIEALRGAAKAGHVHVLDWWLQSGCFDTRSPTEAKGFLDCIGKSGRLDVLDWLLANKDAVGRNWTTDPYTKHMAIDALRCGNVHVLDWMLEHEPKSLVNRFERYLVGDLIDKDMRNSLEWLAQHKVRIPGNDGVMWAMHHKKDKVLAQWLLDTCISQVTLELFLRAFERADVEYVEWCYERLDVAEQSAVREADKLVCMFLKASLVGSVDCLNWIVNRLESPPALLWGKKFATMAIGDLSCMQIQDCLLCASQNGYVAVLDWLVKNGITLDRHTFHSCVDGAIRKGRWQVLEWLSNDPVRSSLDEGARANAVADKLVPCVLRYFDTRRASDYIHVLEWIRRRYPSAFDFPQPKSNRSFSQSVALLEWWDKVIEQPPQHPNGEPETTCLDSITDPGVLNWWLSSDRSDFEYTSIAIDQASADGKLDLLDCWKQFALAHARALDCDNDEDDHPLLKYTSAAMDNASRNGHLEVLEWWESSGIVPLKYSKRALKFTPFVSQEKRAEIVRWWLSSGLP
;
A
#
# COMPACT_ATOMS: atom_id res chain seq x y z
N MET A 1 -64.35 -55.43 36.84
CA MET A 1 -65.05 -55.43 38.14
C MET A 1 -65.55 -54.02 38.40
N GLN A 2 -66.77 -53.94 38.92
CA GLN A 2 -67.67 -52.78 38.97
C GLN A 2 -67.21 -51.63 39.92
N PRO A 3 -67.88 -50.45 39.84
CA PRO A 3 -67.52 -49.14 40.41
C PRO A 3 -67.92 -49.03 41.89
N PRO A 4 -67.87 -47.85 42.54
CA PRO A 4 -69.08 -46.99 42.62
C PRO A 4 -68.70 -45.48 42.79
N SER A 5 -69.53 -44.46 42.90
CA SER A 5 -70.96 -44.16 42.70
C SER A 5 -71.14 -42.67 43.04
N ASN A 6 -72.07 -42.04 42.33
CA ASN A 6 -72.70 -40.73 42.60
C ASN A 6 -73.21 -40.53 44.04
N VAL A 7 -73.65 -39.28 44.31
CA VAL A 7 -74.84 -38.81 45.08
C VAL A 7 -74.44 -37.53 45.84
N ASP A 8 -75.13 -36.37 45.87
CA ASP A 8 -76.41 -35.89 45.31
C ASP A 8 -76.44 -34.35 45.46
N SER A 9 -76.89 -33.59 44.47
CA SER A 9 -78.19 -32.88 44.38
C SER A 9 -78.33 -31.56 45.19
N THR A 10 -78.57 -30.44 44.48
CA THR A 10 -79.80 -29.63 44.61
C THR A 10 -79.95 -28.66 43.43
N GLN A 11 -81.19 -28.53 42.96
CA GLN A 11 -81.66 -27.76 41.80
C GLN A 11 -81.68 -26.23 42.01
N GLY A 12 -81.66 -25.49 40.90
CA GLY A 12 -82.09 -24.09 40.81
C GLY A 12 -81.86 -23.53 39.39
N ASN A 13 -82.90 -23.54 38.56
CA ASN A 13 -82.94 -22.91 37.22
C ASN A 13 -82.87 -21.37 37.32
N ASP A 14 -82.13 -20.70 36.42
CA ASP A 14 -82.70 -19.83 35.37
C ASP A 14 -81.64 -19.07 34.54
N THR A 15 -81.63 -19.37 33.24
CA THR A 15 -81.38 -18.51 32.04
C THR A 15 -80.19 -17.53 31.91
N MET A 16 -79.44 -17.73 30.80
CA MET A 16 -78.58 -16.79 30.03
C MET A 16 -77.33 -16.26 30.74
N ASN A 17 -76.11 -16.27 30.17
CA ASN A 17 -75.79 -15.70 28.87
C ASN A 17 -74.36 -16.10 28.41
N SER A 18 -74.18 -16.20 27.09
CA SER A 18 -72.96 -15.94 26.31
C SER A 18 -71.61 -16.48 26.81
N SER A 19 -71.06 -17.43 26.05
CA SER A 19 -69.62 -17.58 25.84
C SER A 19 -68.94 -16.22 25.64
N GLU A 20 -67.99 -15.89 26.49
CA GLU A 20 -67.10 -14.72 26.32
C GLU A 20 -66.30 -14.88 25.03
N ILE A 21 -66.82 -14.30 23.95
CA ILE A 21 -66.10 -14.10 22.70
C ILE A 21 -65.09 -12.98 22.97
N CYS A 22 -63.79 -13.30 23.02
CA CYS A 22 -62.75 -12.29 22.98
C CYS A 22 -63.04 -11.32 21.84
N PRO A 23 -63.08 -9.99 22.06
CA PRO A 23 -63.35 -9.04 20.99
C PRO A 23 -62.19 -9.09 19.99
N THR A 24 -62.43 -9.67 18.81
CA THR A 24 -61.49 -9.61 17.69
C THR A 24 -61.53 -8.21 17.11
N LEU A 25 -60.39 -7.50 17.16
CA LEU A 25 -60.26 -6.19 16.53
C LEU A 25 -60.58 -6.35 15.03
N PRO A 26 -61.53 -5.59 14.46
CA PRO A 26 -61.78 -5.60 13.02
C PRO A 26 -60.51 -5.28 12.26
N LEU A 27 -60.27 -6.00 11.15
CA LEU A 27 -59.02 -5.93 10.39
C LEU A 27 -58.67 -4.50 9.96
N GLU A 28 -59.68 -3.71 9.59
CA GLU A 28 -59.57 -2.30 9.19
C GLU A 28 -59.03 -1.40 10.32
N LEU A 29 -59.45 -1.68 11.56
CA LEU A 29 -59.00 -0.95 12.74
C LEU A 29 -57.60 -1.41 13.16
N ALA A 30 -57.30 -2.70 13.02
CA ALA A 30 -55.95 -3.24 13.21
C ALA A 30 -54.94 -2.60 12.24
N GLU A 31 -55.31 -2.49 10.96
CA GLU A 31 -54.48 -1.88 9.92
C GLU A 31 -54.14 -0.42 10.25
N SER A 32 -55.17 0.37 10.57
CA SER A 32 -55.03 1.80 10.88
C SER A 32 -54.16 2.05 12.12
N VAL A 33 -54.31 1.22 13.16
CA VAL A 33 -53.51 1.30 14.40
C VAL A 33 -52.04 0.97 14.12
N LEU A 34 -51.78 -0.08 13.33
CA LEU A 34 -50.42 -0.48 12.97
C LEU A 34 -49.73 0.56 12.07
N VAL A 35 -50.46 1.14 11.11
CA VAL A 35 -49.96 2.25 10.28
C VAL A 35 -49.61 3.47 11.13
N ALA A 36 -50.48 3.86 12.07
CA ALA A 36 -50.20 4.96 12.99
C ALA A 36 -49.00 4.67 13.88
N ALA A 37 -48.87 3.44 14.39
CA ALA A 37 -47.73 3.00 15.18
C ALA A 37 -46.41 3.12 14.39
N ILE A 38 -46.37 2.64 13.14
CA ILE A 38 -45.18 2.74 12.28
C ILE A 38 -44.84 4.21 11.95
N ARG A 39 -45.85 5.04 11.67
CA ARG A 39 -45.66 6.48 11.38
C ARG A 39 -45.17 7.27 12.60
N SER A 40 -45.51 6.83 13.82
CA SER A 40 -45.10 7.48 15.07
C SER A 40 -43.61 7.29 15.44
N ILE A 41 -42.92 6.35 14.79
CA ILE A 41 -41.49 6.07 15.07
C ILE A 41 -40.64 7.20 14.50
N ARG A 42 -40.23 8.15 15.36
CA ARG A 42 -39.54 9.40 14.96
C ARG A 42 -38.20 9.20 14.22
N TYR A 43 -37.48 8.10 14.46
CA TYR A 43 -36.16 7.87 13.86
C TYR A 43 -35.88 6.37 13.75
N ILE A 44 -35.53 5.89 12.55
CA ILE A 44 -35.27 4.46 12.31
C ILE A 44 -33.89 4.33 11.69
N ARG A 45 -32.94 3.73 12.42
CA ARG A 45 -31.65 3.31 11.85
C ARG A 45 -31.78 1.89 11.29
N ARG A 46 -30.89 1.53 10.36
CA ARG A 46 -30.79 0.15 9.81
C ARG A 46 -30.66 -0.93 10.91
N SER A 47 -30.02 -0.60 12.05
CA SER A 47 -29.88 -1.48 13.21
C SER A 47 -31.16 -1.69 14.03
N ASP A 48 -32.17 -0.82 13.86
CA ASP A 48 -33.43 -0.86 14.62
C ASP A 48 -34.54 -1.63 13.88
N ALA A 49 -34.26 -2.24 12.72
CA ALA A 49 -35.24 -2.98 11.92
C ALA A 49 -35.97 -4.09 12.71
N ALA A 50 -35.28 -4.71 13.68
CA ALA A 50 -35.87 -5.72 14.58
C ALA A 50 -37.01 -5.17 15.45
N LYS A 51 -37.03 -3.86 15.75
CA LYS A 51 -38.11 -3.21 16.51
C LYS A 51 -39.39 -3.05 15.68
N GLN A 52 -39.30 -3.20 14.36
CA GLN A 52 -40.43 -3.07 13.44
C GLN A 52 -41.01 -4.41 13.00
N ALA A 53 -40.22 -5.48 13.07
CA ALA A 53 -40.65 -6.83 12.76
C ALA A 53 -41.96 -7.24 13.49
N PRO A 54 -42.18 -6.90 14.77
CA PRO A 54 -43.44 -7.23 15.44
C PRO A 54 -44.67 -6.59 14.81
N TYR A 55 -44.56 -5.37 14.25
CA TYR A 55 -45.66 -4.66 13.60
C TYR A 55 -45.90 -5.17 12.17
N LEU A 56 -44.83 -5.56 11.48
CA LEU A 56 -44.88 -6.07 10.10
C LEU A 56 -45.32 -7.54 10.03
N ASN A 57 -45.07 -8.32 11.08
CA ASN A 57 -45.38 -9.75 11.13
C ASN A 57 -46.75 -10.07 11.79
N VAL A 58 -47.57 -9.05 12.07
CA VAL A 58 -48.90 -9.25 12.69
C VAL A 58 -49.84 -10.03 11.76
N ALA A 59 -49.78 -9.77 10.46
CA ALA A 59 -50.54 -10.50 9.46
C ALA A 59 -49.78 -10.56 8.12
N LEU A 60 -50.25 -11.39 7.20
CA LEU A 60 -49.69 -11.46 5.85
C LEU A 60 -49.80 -10.10 5.14
N ARG A 61 -48.79 -9.75 4.34
CA ARG A 61 -48.78 -8.50 3.55
C ARG A 61 -49.97 -8.36 2.60
N SER A 62 -50.57 -9.47 2.19
CA SER A 62 -51.79 -9.50 1.37
C SER A 62 -53.04 -9.06 2.13
N VAL A 63 -53.02 -9.18 3.46
CA VAL A 63 -54.15 -8.92 4.36
C VAL A 63 -54.09 -7.50 4.93
N LEU A 64 -52.89 -6.98 5.18
CA LEU A 64 -52.66 -5.62 5.70
C LEU A 64 -51.66 -4.84 4.81
N PRO A 65 -52.04 -4.47 3.58
CA PRO A 65 -51.14 -3.81 2.63
C PRO A 65 -50.65 -2.44 3.09
N GLU A 66 -51.45 -1.65 3.81
CA GLU A 66 -51.11 -0.27 4.19
C GLU A 66 -50.00 -0.20 5.25
N VAL A 67 -49.92 -1.22 6.12
CA VAL A 67 -48.85 -1.35 7.14
C VAL A 67 -47.49 -1.47 6.47
N THR A 68 -47.40 -2.26 5.40
CA THR A 68 -46.16 -2.46 4.64
C THR A 68 -45.80 -1.20 3.83
N LYS A 69 -46.79 -0.52 3.25
CA LYS A 69 -46.59 0.76 2.53
C LYS A 69 -46.05 1.84 3.46
N ALA A 70 -46.61 1.97 4.66
CA ALA A 70 -46.16 2.93 5.66
C ALA A 70 -44.74 2.65 6.16
N ALA A 71 -44.32 1.39 6.21
CA ALA A 71 -42.97 1.00 6.58
C ALA A 71 -41.95 1.37 5.48
N ILE A 72 -42.21 0.98 4.23
CA ILE A 72 -41.30 1.25 3.09
C ILE A 72 -41.08 2.75 2.91
N ALA A 73 -42.13 3.57 3.03
CA ALA A 73 -42.03 5.03 2.93
C ALA A 73 -41.09 5.67 3.99
N ARG A 74 -40.82 4.98 5.11
CA ARG A 74 -39.89 5.45 6.15
C ARG A 74 -38.52 4.76 6.09
N GLN A 75 -38.42 3.61 5.43
CA GLN A 75 -37.19 2.83 5.31
C GLN A 75 -36.49 3.12 3.98
N VAL A 76 -35.99 4.35 3.82
CA VAL A 76 -35.35 4.82 2.57
C VAL A 76 -34.12 3.98 2.16
N TRP A 77 -33.56 3.16 3.06
CA TRP A 77 -32.46 2.21 2.75
C TRP A 77 -32.90 0.85 2.21
N VAL A 78 -34.20 0.53 2.23
CA VAL A 78 -34.75 -0.69 1.61
C VAL A 78 -35.04 -0.36 0.15
N ASP A 79 -34.00 -0.47 -0.66
CA ASP A 79 -34.01 -0.24 -2.10
C ASP A 79 -34.35 -1.54 -2.86
N MET A 80 -34.50 -1.42 -4.18
CA MET A 80 -34.79 -2.60 -5.01
C MET A 80 -33.59 -3.55 -5.09
N ASP A 81 -32.38 -3.08 -4.80
CA ASP A 81 -31.17 -3.91 -4.70
C ASP A 81 -31.28 -4.86 -3.51
N HIS A 82 -31.75 -4.36 -2.36
CA HIS A 82 -32.01 -5.16 -1.18
C HIS A 82 -33.14 -6.18 -1.40
N ALA A 83 -34.24 -5.74 -2.02
CA ALA A 83 -35.34 -6.66 -2.38
C ALA A 83 -34.86 -7.77 -3.33
N SER A 84 -33.98 -7.42 -4.29
CA SER A 84 -33.37 -8.38 -5.22
C SER A 84 -32.43 -9.36 -4.52
N ALA A 85 -31.63 -8.89 -3.55
CA ALA A 85 -30.77 -9.73 -2.72
C ALA A 85 -31.55 -10.71 -1.83
N CYS A 86 -32.77 -10.34 -1.43
CA CYS A 86 -33.65 -11.19 -0.62
C CYS A 86 -34.50 -12.17 -1.44
N GLY A 87 -34.53 -12.05 -2.77
CA GLY A 87 -35.37 -12.90 -3.62
C GLY A 87 -36.86 -12.54 -3.59
N ASP A 88 -37.22 -11.35 -3.07
CA ASP A 88 -38.60 -10.97 -2.77
C ASP A 88 -39.27 -10.26 -3.95
N VAL A 89 -39.80 -11.05 -4.89
CA VAL A 89 -40.53 -10.56 -6.07
C VAL A 89 -41.79 -9.78 -5.68
N GLU A 90 -42.46 -10.18 -4.59
CA GLU A 90 -43.67 -9.51 -4.11
C GLU A 90 -43.36 -8.11 -3.57
N LEU A 91 -42.21 -7.94 -2.91
CA LEU A 91 -41.72 -6.65 -2.48
C LEU A 91 -41.37 -5.75 -3.69
N LEU A 92 -40.73 -6.30 -4.73
CA LEU A 92 -40.45 -5.57 -5.97
C LEU A 92 -41.76 -5.11 -6.66
N ASN A 93 -42.74 -6.00 -6.77
CA ASN A 93 -44.08 -5.68 -7.28
C ASN A 93 -44.79 -4.62 -6.42
N LEU A 94 -44.64 -4.68 -5.10
CA LEU A 94 -45.22 -3.70 -4.20
C LEU A 94 -44.59 -2.31 -4.39
N MET A 95 -43.26 -2.24 -4.46
CA MET A 95 -42.52 -0.99 -4.69
C MET A 95 -42.93 -0.32 -6.00
N VAL A 96 -43.00 -1.08 -7.10
CA VAL A 96 -43.44 -0.56 -8.42
C VAL A 96 -44.90 -0.11 -8.41
N ARG A 97 -45.79 -0.83 -7.71
CA ARG A 97 -47.19 -0.40 -7.54
C ARG A 97 -47.27 0.90 -6.75
N MET A 98 -46.49 1.03 -5.68
CA MET A 98 -46.48 2.23 -4.84
C MET A 98 -45.97 3.46 -5.59
N SER A 99 -44.97 3.32 -6.46
CA SER A 99 -44.44 4.45 -7.24
C SER A 99 -45.45 4.99 -8.26
N GLN A 100 -46.46 4.20 -8.62
CA GLN A 100 -47.53 4.59 -9.55
C GLN A 100 -48.73 5.24 -8.85
N LEU A 101 -48.80 5.23 -7.51
CA LEU A 101 -49.91 5.81 -6.76
C LEU A 101 -49.76 7.34 -6.64
N PRO A 102 -50.82 8.12 -6.91
CA PRO A 102 -50.77 9.60 -6.85
C PRO A 102 -50.39 10.16 -5.47
N GLU A 103 -50.72 9.44 -4.40
CA GLU A 103 -50.44 9.84 -3.02
C GLU A 103 -48.95 9.80 -2.66
N TYR A 104 -48.15 9.01 -3.40
CA TYR A 104 -46.74 8.75 -3.11
C TYR A 104 -45.81 9.08 -4.28
N SER A 105 -46.35 9.48 -5.43
CA SER A 105 -45.61 9.65 -6.69
C SER A 105 -44.52 10.73 -6.65
N GLU A 106 -44.65 11.74 -5.78
CA GLU A 106 -43.61 12.77 -5.59
C GLU A 106 -42.56 12.38 -4.53
N SER A 107 -42.85 11.39 -3.67
CA SER A 107 -42.02 11.04 -2.50
C SER A 107 -41.27 9.71 -2.65
N LEU A 108 -41.76 8.77 -3.46
CA LEU A 108 -41.18 7.43 -3.58
C LEU A 108 -40.42 7.29 -4.90
N VAL A 109 -39.19 7.79 -4.92
CA VAL A 109 -38.25 7.50 -6.00
C VAL A 109 -37.77 6.05 -5.85
N LEU A 110 -37.97 5.22 -6.89
CA LEU A 110 -37.44 3.86 -6.92
C LEU A 110 -35.91 3.92 -6.99
N HIS A 111 -35.25 3.63 -5.87
CA HIS A 111 -33.81 3.50 -5.81
C HIS A 111 -33.40 2.08 -6.20
N TYR A 112 -32.59 1.97 -7.26
CA TYR A 112 -31.98 0.72 -7.70
C TYR A 112 -30.68 1.02 -8.43
N THR A 113 -29.74 0.09 -8.36
CA THR A 113 -28.47 0.18 -9.09
C THR A 113 -28.27 -1.05 -9.97
N ASP A 114 -27.17 -1.05 -10.71
CA ASP A 114 -26.72 -2.22 -11.46
C ASP A 114 -26.39 -3.43 -10.57
N LYS A 115 -26.29 -3.25 -9.25
CA LYS A 115 -26.06 -4.33 -8.28
C LYS A 115 -27.26 -5.24 -8.06
N ALA A 116 -28.49 -4.82 -8.37
CA ALA A 116 -29.70 -5.64 -8.18
C ALA A 116 -29.57 -7.04 -8.82
N MET A 117 -29.13 -7.08 -10.08
CA MET A 117 -28.95 -8.33 -10.84
C MET A 117 -27.75 -9.16 -10.34
N HIS A 118 -26.67 -8.50 -9.93
CA HIS A 118 -25.52 -9.17 -9.33
C HIS A 118 -25.89 -9.85 -8.01
N LEU A 119 -26.59 -9.13 -7.12
CA LEU A 119 -27.01 -9.66 -5.82
C LEU A 119 -28.02 -10.81 -5.98
N ALA A 120 -28.97 -10.69 -6.91
CA ALA A 120 -29.88 -11.78 -7.23
C ALA A 120 -29.14 -13.01 -7.78
N SER A 121 -28.10 -12.80 -8.58
CA SER A 121 -27.27 -13.89 -9.14
C SER A 121 -26.37 -14.56 -8.10
N GLU A 122 -25.72 -13.78 -7.23
CA GLU A 122 -24.91 -14.30 -6.11
C GLU A 122 -25.77 -15.10 -5.11
N ARG A 123 -27.07 -14.83 -5.03
CA ARG A 123 -28.02 -15.49 -4.11
C ARG A 123 -28.88 -16.58 -4.75
N GLY A 124 -28.78 -16.80 -6.07
CA GLY A 124 -29.50 -17.88 -6.74
C GLY A 124 -30.96 -17.57 -7.12
N HIS A 125 -31.36 -16.31 -7.18
CA HIS A 125 -32.78 -15.94 -7.31
C HIS A 125 -33.23 -15.74 -8.76
N ILE A 126 -33.48 -16.83 -9.49
CA ILE A 126 -33.98 -16.80 -10.88
C ILE A 126 -35.30 -16.01 -11.01
N ALA A 127 -36.21 -16.15 -10.05
CA ALA A 127 -37.51 -15.46 -10.10
C ALA A 127 -37.36 -13.93 -10.14
N VAL A 128 -36.36 -13.40 -9.41
CA VAL A 128 -36.02 -11.97 -9.44
C VAL A 128 -35.35 -11.59 -10.77
N LEU A 129 -34.47 -12.42 -11.32
CA LEU A 129 -33.85 -12.18 -12.62
C LEU A 129 -34.91 -12.12 -13.74
N ASN A 130 -35.85 -13.06 -13.76
CA ASN A 130 -37.00 -13.05 -14.67
C ASN A 130 -37.85 -11.80 -14.49
N TRP A 131 -38.07 -11.37 -13.24
CA TRP A 131 -38.83 -10.18 -12.94
C TRP A 131 -38.18 -8.91 -13.53
N TRP A 132 -36.87 -8.76 -13.36
CA TRP A 132 -36.12 -7.63 -13.91
C TRP A 132 -36.14 -7.61 -15.45
N VAL A 133 -35.97 -8.77 -16.10
CA VAL A 133 -36.10 -8.89 -17.57
C VAL A 133 -37.49 -8.48 -18.03
N ALA A 134 -38.55 -8.90 -17.33
CA ALA A 134 -39.93 -8.54 -17.67
C ALA A 134 -40.26 -7.05 -17.48
N HIS A 135 -39.49 -6.32 -16.68
CA HIS A 135 -39.73 -4.90 -16.35
C HIS A 135 -38.70 -3.94 -16.95
N GLN A 136 -37.83 -4.44 -17.83
CA GLN A 136 -36.71 -3.71 -18.41
C GLN A 136 -37.10 -2.44 -19.18
N ASP A 137 -38.26 -2.41 -19.84
CA ASP A 137 -38.74 -1.26 -20.60
C ASP A 137 -39.13 -0.07 -19.70
N LYS A 138 -39.58 -0.36 -18.48
CA LYS A 138 -40.05 0.66 -17.51
C LYS A 138 -38.99 1.01 -16.47
N LEU A 139 -38.12 0.06 -16.16
CA LEU A 139 -36.99 0.20 -15.25
C LEU A 139 -35.72 -0.12 -16.04
N PRO A 140 -35.24 0.82 -16.88
CA PRO A 140 -34.07 0.58 -17.70
C PRO A 140 -32.86 0.37 -16.79
N LEU A 141 -32.52 -0.90 -16.58
CA LEU A 141 -31.20 -1.27 -16.12
C LEU A 141 -30.22 -0.86 -17.23
N LYS A 142 -29.11 -0.21 -16.87
CA LYS A 142 -27.99 0.10 -17.79
C LYS A 142 -27.42 -1.13 -18.53
N TYR A 143 -27.89 -2.31 -18.17
CA TYR A 143 -27.56 -3.61 -18.74
C TYR A 143 -28.07 -3.80 -20.19
N TRP A 144 -29.12 -3.08 -20.60
CA TRP A 144 -29.84 -3.38 -21.85
C TRP A 144 -30.09 -2.17 -22.77
N THR A 145 -29.58 -0.98 -22.45
CA THR A 145 -29.69 0.15 -23.38
C THR A 145 -28.88 -0.14 -24.65
N GLU A 146 -29.53 -0.04 -25.81
CA GLU A 146 -29.01 -0.22 -27.17
C GLU A 146 -27.92 0.80 -27.58
N ALA A 147 -26.86 0.93 -26.79
CA ALA A 147 -25.61 1.50 -27.23
C ALA A 147 -24.58 0.38 -27.25
N MET A 148 -24.48 -0.25 -28.43
CA MET A 148 -23.40 -1.11 -28.89
C MET A 148 -22.03 -0.39 -28.93
N ASP A 149 -21.69 0.40 -27.90
CA ASP A 149 -20.32 0.85 -27.70
C ASP A 149 -19.61 -0.21 -26.86
N ARG A 150 -19.05 -1.18 -27.60
CA ARG A 150 -18.25 -2.34 -27.16
C ARG A 150 -16.99 -1.99 -26.33
N ALA A 151 -16.93 -0.83 -25.69
CA ALA A 151 -15.80 -0.38 -24.90
C ALA A 151 -16.18 0.24 -23.53
N SER A 152 -17.44 0.61 -23.26
CA SER A 152 -17.83 1.17 -21.95
C SER A 152 -18.72 0.26 -21.11
N ALA A 153 -19.32 -0.77 -21.72
CA ALA A 153 -20.05 -1.87 -21.07
C ALA A 153 -19.13 -2.99 -20.52
N LEU A 154 -17.81 -2.74 -20.48
CA LEU A 154 -16.78 -3.65 -19.98
C LEU A 154 -16.96 -3.91 -18.46
N GLY A 155 -17.26 -5.16 -18.09
CA GLY A 155 -17.02 -5.70 -16.74
C GLY A 155 -18.20 -5.96 -15.80
N ARG A 156 -19.42 -5.44 -16.03
CA ARG A 156 -20.46 -5.41 -14.96
C ARG A 156 -21.39 -6.63 -14.91
N TRP A 157 -21.77 -7.18 -16.06
CA TRP A 157 -22.52 -8.46 -16.12
C TRP A 157 -21.67 -9.65 -15.68
N ILE A 158 -20.36 -9.53 -15.86
CA ILE A 158 -19.37 -10.47 -15.33
C ILE A 158 -19.36 -10.50 -13.80
N GLU A 159 -19.70 -9.41 -13.11
CA GLU A 159 -19.84 -9.46 -11.65
C GLU A 159 -21.01 -10.37 -11.25
N ALA A 160 -22.14 -10.32 -11.95
CA ALA A 160 -23.27 -11.23 -11.74
C ALA A 160 -22.88 -12.70 -11.98
N LEU A 161 -22.14 -12.99 -13.06
CA LEU A 161 -21.62 -14.33 -13.34
C LEU A 161 -20.61 -14.80 -12.29
N ARG A 162 -19.69 -13.91 -11.87
CA ARG A 162 -18.71 -14.21 -10.81
C ARG A 162 -19.40 -14.48 -9.48
N GLY A 163 -20.42 -13.70 -9.14
CA GLY A 163 -21.24 -13.92 -7.94
C GLY A 163 -21.91 -15.29 -7.97
N ALA A 164 -22.56 -15.63 -9.08
CA ALA A 164 -23.18 -16.95 -9.25
C ALA A 164 -22.16 -18.10 -9.20
N ALA A 165 -21.00 -17.96 -9.87
CA ALA A 165 -19.92 -18.95 -9.84
C ALA A 165 -19.26 -19.08 -8.46
N LYS A 166 -19.08 -17.98 -7.74
CA LYS A 166 -18.56 -17.98 -6.37
C LYS A 166 -19.51 -18.70 -5.42
N ALA A 167 -20.81 -18.53 -5.60
CA ALA A 167 -21.85 -19.18 -4.79
C ALA A 167 -22.16 -20.64 -5.23
N GLY A 168 -21.74 -21.03 -6.44
CA GLY A 168 -22.03 -22.35 -7.02
C GLY A 168 -23.45 -22.50 -7.56
N HIS A 169 -24.08 -21.40 -8.00
CA HIS A 169 -25.43 -21.41 -8.53
C HIS A 169 -25.45 -21.75 -10.02
N VAL A 170 -25.22 -23.04 -10.34
CA VAL A 170 -25.17 -23.56 -11.71
C VAL A 170 -26.46 -23.24 -12.50
N HIS A 171 -27.62 -23.36 -11.87
CA HIS A 171 -28.92 -23.02 -12.48
C HIS A 171 -29.04 -21.54 -12.88
N VAL A 172 -28.38 -20.63 -12.16
CA VAL A 172 -28.31 -19.21 -12.54
C VAL A 172 -27.32 -19.01 -13.70
N LEU A 173 -26.21 -19.74 -13.72
CA LEU A 173 -25.28 -19.72 -14.85
C LEU A 173 -25.94 -20.24 -16.14
N ASP A 174 -26.75 -21.31 -16.05
CA ASP A 174 -27.59 -21.80 -17.15
C ASP A 174 -28.57 -20.72 -17.63
N TRP A 175 -29.22 -20.00 -16.70
CA TRP A 175 -30.13 -18.91 -17.04
C TRP A 175 -29.42 -17.78 -17.80
N TRP A 176 -28.23 -17.39 -17.36
CA TRP A 176 -27.42 -16.38 -18.04
C TRP A 176 -26.94 -16.84 -19.43
N LEU A 177 -26.57 -18.13 -19.56
CA LEU A 177 -26.19 -18.74 -20.83
C LEU A 177 -27.35 -18.73 -21.84
N GLN A 178 -28.56 -19.10 -21.39
CA GLN A 178 -29.78 -19.12 -22.22
C GLN A 178 -30.25 -17.72 -22.62
N SER A 179 -29.98 -16.72 -21.79
CA SER A 179 -30.34 -15.32 -22.04
C SER A 179 -29.45 -14.65 -23.10
N GLY A 180 -28.41 -15.33 -23.60
CA GLY A 180 -27.50 -14.81 -24.62
C GLY A 180 -26.52 -13.75 -24.09
N CYS A 181 -26.53 -13.48 -22.78
CA CYS A 181 -25.65 -12.52 -22.09
C CYS A 181 -24.33 -13.17 -21.60
N PHE A 182 -23.98 -14.35 -22.14
CA PHE A 182 -22.78 -15.08 -21.77
C PHE A 182 -21.75 -14.96 -22.90
N ASP A 183 -20.96 -13.87 -22.91
CA ASP A 183 -19.90 -13.69 -23.90
C ASP A 183 -18.52 -13.54 -23.26
N THR A 184 -17.87 -14.66 -22.92
CA THR A 184 -16.51 -14.63 -22.38
C THR A 184 -15.43 -14.40 -23.46
N ARG A 185 -15.74 -13.94 -24.67
CA ARG A 185 -14.74 -13.73 -25.73
C ARG A 185 -13.65 -12.72 -25.34
N SER A 186 -13.93 -11.78 -24.43
CA SER A 186 -12.91 -10.88 -23.90
C SER A 186 -11.92 -11.63 -22.98
N PRO A 187 -10.60 -11.57 -23.26
CA PRO A 187 -9.59 -12.24 -22.45
C PRO A 187 -9.54 -11.80 -20.98
N THR A 188 -9.79 -10.52 -20.68
CA THR A 188 -9.76 -9.95 -19.32
C THR A 188 -10.96 -10.38 -18.47
N GLU A 189 -12.12 -10.55 -19.11
CA GLU A 189 -13.39 -10.86 -18.44
C GLU A 189 -13.42 -12.32 -18.02
N ALA A 190 -12.98 -13.22 -18.89
CA ALA A 190 -12.86 -14.63 -18.58
C ALA A 190 -11.77 -14.95 -17.57
N LYS A 191 -10.65 -14.21 -17.59
CA LYS A 191 -9.60 -14.34 -16.57
C LYS A 191 -10.24 -14.30 -15.19
N GLY A 192 -11.00 -13.25 -14.90
CA GLY A 192 -11.49 -13.11 -13.55
C GLY A 192 -12.74 -13.94 -13.23
N PHE A 193 -13.46 -14.48 -14.22
CA PHE A 193 -14.44 -15.55 -13.98
C PHE A 193 -13.72 -16.83 -13.50
N LEU A 194 -12.64 -17.23 -14.18
CA LEU A 194 -11.80 -18.37 -13.78
C LEU A 194 -11.10 -18.13 -12.43
N ASP A 195 -10.59 -16.93 -12.18
CA ASP A 195 -10.00 -16.56 -10.87
C ASP A 195 -11.03 -16.75 -9.74
N CYS A 196 -12.29 -16.39 -9.97
CA CYS A 196 -13.36 -16.58 -8.98
C CYS A 196 -13.64 -18.06 -8.70
N ILE A 197 -13.57 -18.92 -9.72
CA ILE A 197 -13.73 -20.37 -9.55
C ILE A 197 -12.57 -20.97 -8.76
N GLY A 198 -11.33 -20.57 -9.07
CA GLY A 198 -10.15 -20.99 -8.31
C GLY A 198 -10.26 -20.60 -6.84
N LYS A 199 -10.71 -19.38 -6.55
CA LYS A 199 -10.93 -18.90 -5.17
C LYS A 199 -12.08 -19.60 -4.45
N SER A 200 -13.17 -19.89 -5.15
CA SER A 200 -14.37 -20.45 -4.52
C SER A 200 -14.28 -21.97 -4.30
N GLY A 201 -13.44 -22.67 -5.06
CA GLY A 201 -13.26 -24.11 -4.90
C GLY A 201 -14.48 -24.92 -5.37
N ARG A 202 -15.31 -24.37 -6.25
CA ARG A 202 -16.61 -24.95 -6.65
C ARG A 202 -16.47 -25.90 -7.83
N LEU A 203 -16.40 -27.21 -7.55
CA LEU A 203 -16.30 -28.28 -8.56
C LEU A 203 -17.55 -28.37 -9.44
N ASP A 204 -18.72 -28.11 -8.87
CA ASP A 204 -20.01 -28.03 -9.55
C ASP A 204 -20.01 -27.03 -10.72
N VAL A 205 -19.33 -25.90 -10.55
CA VAL A 205 -19.18 -24.88 -11.60
C VAL A 205 -18.15 -25.30 -12.66
N LEU A 206 -17.10 -26.02 -12.27
CA LEU A 206 -16.10 -26.56 -13.19
C LEU A 206 -16.69 -27.66 -14.09
N ASP A 207 -17.48 -28.57 -13.51
CA ASP A 207 -18.20 -29.60 -14.24
C ASP A 207 -19.21 -28.98 -15.22
N TRP A 208 -19.93 -27.93 -14.79
CA TRP A 208 -20.81 -27.16 -15.66
C TRP A 208 -20.05 -26.48 -16.81
N LEU A 209 -18.88 -25.89 -16.54
CA LEU A 209 -18.05 -25.25 -17.56
C LEU A 209 -17.56 -26.28 -18.59
N LEU A 210 -17.19 -27.48 -18.14
CA LEU A 210 -16.77 -28.58 -19.01
C LEU A 210 -17.94 -29.07 -19.89
N ALA A 211 -19.14 -29.20 -19.33
CA ALA A 211 -20.34 -29.60 -20.05
C ALA A 211 -20.77 -28.56 -21.11
N ASN A 212 -20.52 -27.27 -20.87
CA ASN A 212 -20.94 -26.17 -21.74
C ASN A 212 -19.81 -25.55 -22.57
N LYS A 213 -18.65 -26.22 -22.69
CA LYS A 213 -17.45 -25.69 -23.38
C LYS A 213 -17.71 -25.12 -24.78
N ASP A 214 -18.58 -25.76 -25.56
CA ASP A 214 -18.89 -25.39 -26.94
C ASP A 214 -19.81 -24.15 -27.01
N ALA A 215 -20.74 -24.02 -26.05
CA ALA A 215 -21.64 -22.88 -25.92
C ALA A 215 -20.93 -21.64 -25.36
N VAL A 216 -19.97 -21.84 -24.45
CA VAL A 216 -19.11 -20.78 -23.89
C VAL A 216 -18.05 -20.31 -24.89
N GLY A 217 -17.76 -21.11 -25.93
CA GLY A 217 -16.81 -20.77 -26.99
C GLY A 217 -15.35 -20.72 -26.52
N ARG A 218 -15.02 -21.36 -25.40
CA ARG A 218 -13.66 -21.44 -24.86
C ARG A 218 -13.24 -22.88 -24.65
N ASN A 219 -12.07 -23.20 -25.23
CA ASN A 219 -11.36 -24.40 -24.88
C ASN A 219 -10.44 -24.13 -23.68
N TRP A 220 -10.97 -24.33 -22.48
CA TRP A 220 -10.26 -24.05 -21.23
C TRP A 220 -8.91 -24.80 -21.15
N THR A 221 -8.76 -25.97 -21.78
CA THR A 221 -7.51 -26.75 -21.77
C THR A 221 -6.34 -26.09 -22.51
N THR A 222 -6.62 -25.07 -23.34
CA THR A 222 -5.59 -24.32 -24.08
C THR A 222 -5.46 -22.87 -23.62
N ASP A 223 -6.27 -22.47 -22.65
CA ASP A 223 -6.39 -21.09 -22.23
C ASP A 223 -5.19 -20.69 -21.33
N PRO A 224 -4.44 -19.61 -21.66
CA PRO A 224 -3.40 -19.07 -20.78
C PRO A 224 -3.87 -18.74 -19.36
N TYR A 225 -5.17 -18.48 -19.17
CA TYR A 225 -5.75 -18.08 -17.89
C TYR A 225 -5.96 -19.24 -16.90
N THR A 226 -5.88 -20.51 -17.32
CA THR A 226 -5.93 -21.66 -16.38
C THR A 226 -4.79 -21.64 -15.37
N LYS A 227 -3.64 -21.06 -15.72
CA LYS A 227 -2.54 -20.80 -14.78
C LYS A 227 -2.99 -19.91 -13.61
N HIS A 228 -3.77 -18.87 -13.89
CA HIS A 228 -4.22 -17.93 -12.86
C HIS A 228 -5.23 -18.59 -11.92
N MET A 229 -6.15 -19.39 -12.47
CA MET A 229 -7.09 -20.20 -11.69
C MET A 229 -6.36 -21.15 -10.72
N ALA A 230 -5.31 -21.84 -11.19
CA ALA A 230 -4.51 -22.74 -10.34
C ALA A 230 -3.73 -21.98 -9.25
N ILE A 231 -3.18 -20.81 -9.58
CA ILE A 231 -2.51 -19.94 -8.59
C ILE A 231 -3.49 -19.47 -7.52
N ASP A 232 -4.67 -19.02 -7.91
CA ASP A 232 -5.69 -18.53 -6.99
C ASP A 232 -6.30 -19.67 -6.14
N ALA A 233 -6.43 -20.88 -6.70
CA ALA A 233 -6.78 -22.08 -5.94
C ALA A 233 -5.74 -22.40 -4.85
N LEU A 234 -4.45 -22.35 -5.18
CA LEU A 234 -3.36 -22.54 -4.21
C LEU A 234 -3.42 -21.48 -3.10
N ARG A 235 -3.65 -20.20 -3.44
CA ARG A 235 -3.76 -19.09 -2.49
C ARG A 235 -4.93 -19.21 -1.52
N CYS A 236 -5.96 -19.95 -1.90
CA CYS A 236 -7.16 -20.18 -1.10
C CYS A 236 -7.20 -21.57 -0.44
N GLY A 237 -6.20 -22.42 -0.66
CA GLY A 237 -6.17 -23.77 -0.07
C GLY A 237 -7.04 -24.80 -0.79
N ASN A 238 -7.55 -24.49 -1.98
CA ASN A 238 -8.49 -25.32 -2.73
C ASN A 238 -7.75 -26.37 -3.58
N VAL A 239 -7.06 -27.31 -2.92
CA VAL A 239 -6.27 -28.35 -3.59
C VAL A 239 -7.11 -29.30 -4.45
N HIS A 240 -8.37 -29.52 -4.09
CA HIS A 240 -9.31 -30.34 -4.84
C HIS A 240 -9.62 -29.78 -6.24
N VAL A 241 -9.54 -28.46 -6.43
CA VAL A 241 -9.61 -27.85 -7.78
C VAL A 241 -8.40 -28.27 -8.61
N LEU A 242 -7.23 -28.35 -8.00
CA LEU A 242 -6.01 -28.75 -8.68
C LEU A 242 -6.03 -30.24 -9.02
N ASP A 243 -6.56 -31.09 -8.14
CA ASP A 243 -6.78 -32.51 -8.41
C ASP A 243 -7.73 -32.69 -9.60
N TRP A 244 -8.88 -31.99 -9.59
CA TRP A 244 -9.82 -31.97 -10.71
C TRP A 244 -9.14 -31.49 -12.00
N MET A 245 -8.30 -30.45 -11.93
CA MET A 245 -7.53 -29.97 -13.08
C MET A 245 -6.51 -31.00 -13.57
N LEU A 246 -5.86 -31.78 -12.70
CA LEU A 246 -4.93 -32.82 -13.11
C LEU A 246 -5.62 -34.02 -13.77
N GLU A 247 -6.80 -34.40 -13.28
CA GLU A 247 -7.63 -35.45 -13.90
C GLU A 247 -8.01 -35.09 -15.33
N HIS A 248 -8.29 -33.81 -15.59
CA HIS A 248 -8.74 -33.32 -16.89
C HIS A 248 -7.61 -32.70 -17.74
N GLU A 249 -6.44 -32.36 -17.16
CA GLU A 249 -5.26 -31.80 -17.83
C GLU A 249 -3.91 -32.28 -17.23
N PRO A 250 -3.49 -33.53 -17.48
CA PRO A 250 -2.43 -34.19 -16.70
C PRO A 250 -0.97 -33.76 -16.99
N LYS A 251 -0.68 -32.85 -17.92
CA LYS A 251 0.72 -32.65 -18.40
C LYS A 251 1.26 -31.21 -18.49
N SER A 252 0.43 -30.17 -18.31
CA SER A 252 0.88 -28.78 -18.55
C SER A 252 0.97 -27.91 -17.27
N LEU A 253 0.31 -28.30 -16.18
CA LEU A 253 0.11 -27.46 -15.00
C LEU A 253 1.36 -27.33 -14.11
N VAL A 254 2.04 -28.47 -13.86
CA VAL A 254 3.16 -28.61 -12.91
C VAL A 254 4.36 -27.71 -13.24
N ASN A 255 4.60 -27.44 -14.53
CA ASN A 255 5.72 -26.62 -15.00
C ASN A 255 5.42 -25.11 -15.04
N ARG A 256 4.20 -24.66 -14.69
CA ARG A 256 3.76 -23.26 -14.86
C ARG A 256 3.83 -22.41 -13.59
N PHE A 257 4.15 -22.99 -12.43
CA PHE A 257 4.18 -22.26 -11.16
C PHE A 257 5.45 -21.40 -11.02
N GLU A 258 5.28 -20.15 -10.60
CA GLU A 258 6.38 -19.20 -10.42
C GLU A 258 7.02 -19.33 -9.03
N ARG A 259 8.32 -19.04 -8.94
CA ARG A 259 9.11 -19.06 -7.68
C ARG A 259 8.49 -18.20 -6.58
N TYR A 260 7.91 -17.06 -6.93
CA TYR A 260 7.31 -16.10 -6.00
C TYR A 260 6.01 -16.60 -5.34
N LEU A 261 5.35 -17.60 -5.92
CA LEU A 261 4.10 -18.15 -5.38
C LEU A 261 4.29 -18.74 -3.98
N VAL A 262 5.43 -19.39 -3.74
CA VAL A 262 5.69 -20.12 -2.49
C VAL A 262 5.75 -19.17 -1.29
N GLY A 263 6.23 -17.93 -1.45
CA GLY A 263 6.22 -16.94 -0.37
C GLY A 263 4.83 -16.53 0.05
N ASP A 264 3.98 -16.23 -0.93
CA ASP A 264 2.58 -15.85 -0.68
C ASP A 264 1.80 -17.00 -0.03
N LEU A 265 2.11 -18.26 -0.36
CA LEU A 265 1.52 -19.43 0.31
C LEU A 265 2.00 -19.59 1.76
N ILE A 266 3.29 -19.34 2.03
CA ILE A 266 3.85 -19.37 3.38
C ILE A 266 3.23 -18.26 4.23
N ASP A 267 3.12 -17.03 3.71
CA ASP A 267 2.53 -15.91 4.42
C ASP A 267 1.07 -16.19 4.82
N LYS A 268 0.29 -16.77 3.89
CA LYS A 268 -1.13 -17.11 4.10
C LYS A 268 -1.37 -18.37 4.92
N ASP A 269 -0.33 -19.11 5.32
CA ASP A 269 -0.44 -20.36 6.06
C ASP A 269 -1.13 -21.51 5.30
N MET A 270 -0.96 -21.54 3.98
CA MET A 270 -1.65 -22.51 3.12
C MET A 270 -0.92 -23.86 3.10
N ARG A 271 -0.93 -24.57 4.25
CA ARG A 271 -0.23 -25.86 4.42
C ARG A 271 -0.68 -26.92 3.43
N ASN A 272 -1.99 -27.07 3.21
CA ASN A 272 -2.54 -28.05 2.25
C ASN A 272 -2.00 -27.79 0.83
N SER A 273 -1.92 -26.53 0.41
CA SER A 273 -1.37 -26.15 -0.89
C SER A 273 0.11 -26.46 -1.01
N LEU A 274 0.89 -26.24 0.06
CA LEU A 274 2.31 -26.59 0.09
C LEU A 274 2.51 -28.12 0.04
N GLU A 275 1.74 -28.88 0.82
CA GLU A 275 1.76 -30.34 0.81
C GLU A 275 1.39 -30.90 -0.57
N TRP A 276 0.40 -30.32 -1.23
CA TRP A 276 0.01 -30.69 -2.58
C TRP A 276 1.14 -30.44 -3.60
N LEU A 277 1.79 -29.27 -3.55
CA LEU A 277 2.92 -28.94 -4.42
C LEU A 277 4.09 -29.91 -4.25
N ALA A 278 4.36 -30.29 -3.00
CA ALA A 278 5.37 -31.27 -2.64
C ALA A 278 5.08 -32.67 -3.19
N GLN A 279 3.86 -33.18 -3.00
CA GLN A 279 3.43 -34.47 -3.52
C GLN A 279 3.59 -34.57 -5.04
N HIS A 280 3.29 -33.49 -5.76
CA HIS A 280 3.37 -33.41 -7.22
C HIS A 280 4.77 -33.05 -7.75
N LYS A 281 5.80 -33.05 -6.89
CA LYS A 281 7.21 -32.77 -7.24
C LYS A 281 7.42 -31.42 -7.95
N VAL A 282 6.58 -30.42 -7.67
CA VAL A 282 6.80 -29.06 -8.16
C VAL A 282 8.04 -28.51 -7.46
N ARG A 283 8.92 -27.84 -8.21
CA ARG A 283 10.15 -27.24 -7.64
C ARG A 283 9.80 -26.09 -6.69
N ILE A 284 9.69 -26.40 -5.41
CA ILE A 284 9.64 -25.42 -4.34
C ILE A 284 11.07 -24.87 -4.18
N PRO A 285 11.30 -23.54 -4.19
CA PRO A 285 12.61 -22.97 -3.92
C PRO A 285 12.94 -23.21 -2.45
N GLY A 286 13.56 -24.37 -2.16
CA GLY A 286 13.73 -24.84 -0.80
C GLY A 286 14.42 -23.83 0.12
N ASN A 287 15.59 -23.31 -0.28
CA ASN A 287 16.35 -22.35 0.54
C ASN A 287 15.53 -21.08 0.82
N ASP A 288 14.84 -20.52 -0.18
CA ASP A 288 14.04 -19.30 0.01
C ASP A 288 12.75 -19.56 0.79
N GLY A 289 12.14 -20.74 0.64
CA GLY A 289 10.94 -21.13 1.39
C GLY A 289 11.24 -21.30 2.88
N VAL A 290 12.32 -22.02 3.22
CA VAL A 290 12.76 -22.18 4.62
C VAL A 290 13.14 -20.82 5.22
N MET A 291 13.86 -19.99 4.45
CA MET A 291 14.14 -18.60 4.82
C MET A 291 12.86 -17.83 5.11
N TRP A 292 11.86 -17.87 4.24
CA TRP A 292 10.61 -17.12 4.43
C TRP A 292 9.80 -17.58 5.64
N ALA A 293 9.68 -18.91 5.85
CA ALA A 293 8.99 -19.47 7.01
C ALA A 293 9.61 -18.99 8.33
N MET A 294 10.95 -18.94 8.39
CA MET A 294 11.67 -18.45 9.56
C MET A 294 11.68 -16.90 9.63
N HIS A 295 11.68 -16.20 8.48
CA HIS A 295 11.75 -14.75 8.39
C HIS A 295 10.47 -14.04 8.85
N HIS A 296 9.30 -14.54 8.46
CA HIS A 296 8.03 -13.85 8.75
C HIS A 296 7.28 -14.47 9.93
N LYS A 297 7.35 -15.79 10.10
CA LYS A 297 6.51 -16.50 11.08
C LYS A 297 7.26 -17.08 12.28
N LYS A 298 8.59 -17.20 12.22
CA LYS A 298 9.41 -17.94 13.20
C LYS A 298 8.89 -19.36 13.44
N ASP A 299 8.27 -19.96 12.42
CA ASP A 299 7.65 -21.27 12.53
C ASP A 299 8.68 -22.37 12.22
N LYS A 300 9.28 -22.90 13.29
CA LYS A 300 10.25 -23.99 13.22
C LYS A 300 9.64 -25.28 12.67
N VAL A 301 8.34 -25.51 12.85
CA VAL A 301 7.65 -26.72 12.39
C VAL A 301 7.47 -26.66 10.88
N LEU A 302 7.03 -25.51 10.35
CA LEU A 302 6.93 -25.29 8.90
C LEU A 302 8.30 -25.34 8.22
N ALA A 303 9.32 -24.74 8.85
CA ALA A 303 10.69 -24.79 8.34
C ALA A 303 11.25 -26.22 8.29
N GLN A 304 11.01 -27.03 9.33
CA GLN A 304 11.40 -28.43 9.36
C GLN A 304 10.67 -29.24 8.28
N TRP A 305 9.36 -29.04 8.14
CA TRP A 305 8.57 -29.69 7.10
C TRP A 305 9.08 -29.34 5.69
N LEU A 306 9.42 -28.07 5.44
CA LEU A 306 10.01 -27.63 4.16
C LEU A 306 11.38 -28.26 3.91
N LEU A 307 12.23 -28.41 4.93
CA LEU A 307 13.50 -29.13 4.81
C LEU A 307 13.31 -30.59 4.44
N ASP A 308 12.47 -31.31 5.20
CA ASP A 308 12.21 -32.74 5.02
C ASP A 308 11.67 -33.03 3.61
N THR A 309 10.90 -32.08 3.08
CA THR A 309 10.17 -32.25 1.83
C THR A 309 10.93 -31.74 0.59
N CYS A 310 11.70 -30.65 0.70
CA CYS A 310 12.24 -29.93 -0.47
C CYS A 310 13.75 -30.02 -0.64
N ILE A 311 14.53 -30.00 0.46
CA ILE A 311 16.00 -29.83 0.41
C ILE A 311 16.72 -31.06 0.93
N SER A 312 16.06 -31.89 1.72
CA SER A 312 16.60 -33.03 2.47
C SER A 312 17.66 -32.70 3.52
N GLN A 313 18.42 -31.62 3.35
CA GLN A 313 19.45 -31.15 4.29
C GLN A 313 19.61 -29.62 4.23
N VAL A 314 20.04 -29.01 5.34
CA VAL A 314 20.41 -27.59 5.35
C VAL A 314 21.68 -27.41 4.54
N THR A 315 21.68 -26.49 3.58
CA THR A 315 22.87 -26.16 2.77
C THR A 315 23.72 -25.11 3.47
N LEU A 316 25.03 -25.09 3.19
CA LEU A 316 25.92 -24.02 3.67
C LEU A 316 25.42 -22.61 3.32
N GLU A 317 24.82 -22.41 2.14
CA GLU A 317 24.24 -21.12 1.73
C GLU A 317 23.10 -20.68 2.67
N LEU A 318 22.19 -21.60 3.00
CA LEU A 318 21.08 -21.34 3.91
C LEU A 318 21.59 -21.00 5.33
N PHE A 319 22.60 -21.72 5.80
CA PHE A 319 23.25 -21.42 7.09
C PHE A 319 23.90 -20.04 7.10
N LEU A 320 24.67 -19.67 6.08
CA LEU A 320 25.29 -18.33 6.02
C LEU A 320 24.24 -17.22 5.96
N ARG A 321 23.11 -17.43 5.28
CA ARG A 321 22.01 -16.46 5.25
C ARG A 321 21.25 -16.35 6.58
N ALA A 322 21.31 -17.35 7.46
CA ALA A 322 20.69 -17.28 8.80
C ALA A 322 21.22 -16.10 9.65
N PHE A 323 22.48 -15.70 9.43
CA PHE A 323 23.08 -14.54 10.11
C PHE A 323 22.48 -13.18 9.72
N GLU A 324 21.70 -13.09 8.63
CA GLU A 324 21.04 -11.85 8.20
C GLU A 324 19.90 -11.41 9.14
N ARG A 325 19.52 -12.24 10.13
CA ARG A 325 18.36 -11.99 11.00
C ARG A 325 18.67 -11.72 12.47
N ALA A 326 19.94 -11.78 12.88
CA ALA A 326 20.31 -11.70 14.29
C ALA A 326 19.64 -12.75 15.20
N ASP A 327 19.15 -13.86 14.66
CA ASP A 327 18.43 -14.90 15.42
C ASP A 327 19.37 -16.09 15.69
N VAL A 328 19.92 -16.14 16.90
CA VAL A 328 20.88 -17.18 17.30
C VAL A 328 20.23 -18.56 17.37
N GLU A 329 18.95 -18.65 17.73
CA GLU A 329 18.26 -19.94 17.77
C GLU A 329 18.12 -20.52 16.35
N TYR A 330 17.88 -19.67 15.36
CA TYR A 330 17.83 -20.09 13.97
C TYR A 330 19.21 -20.49 13.43
N VAL A 331 20.26 -19.75 13.80
CA VAL A 331 21.64 -20.09 13.45
C VAL A 331 22.04 -21.45 14.03
N GLU A 332 21.76 -21.70 15.32
CA GLU A 332 22.03 -23.01 15.95
C GLU A 332 21.22 -24.12 15.26
N TRP A 333 19.94 -23.88 15.01
CA TRP A 333 19.07 -24.85 14.34
C TRP A 333 19.59 -25.25 12.95
N CYS A 334 20.08 -24.29 12.16
CA CYS A 334 20.72 -24.54 10.88
C CYS A 334 22.04 -25.30 11.05
N TYR A 335 22.89 -24.93 12.01
CA TYR A 335 24.20 -25.56 12.24
C TYR A 335 24.10 -27.03 12.62
N GLU A 336 23.19 -27.38 13.55
CA GLU A 336 22.95 -28.77 13.96
C GLU A 336 22.53 -29.69 12.81
N ARG A 337 22.00 -29.11 11.72
CA ARG A 337 21.45 -29.82 10.56
C ARG A 337 22.32 -29.75 9.31
N LEU A 338 23.48 -29.11 9.39
CA LEU A 338 24.50 -29.16 8.34
C LEU A 338 25.15 -30.55 8.27
N ASP A 339 25.64 -30.94 7.10
CA ASP A 339 26.44 -32.15 6.98
C ASP A 339 27.75 -32.03 7.77
N VAL A 340 28.32 -33.16 8.20
CA VAL A 340 29.61 -33.20 8.94
C VAL A 340 30.73 -32.56 8.10
N ALA A 341 30.72 -32.77 6.79
CA ALA A 341 31.66 -32.12 5.88
C ALA A 341 31.46 -30.59 5.84
N GLU A 342 30.22 -30.13 5.78
CA GLU A 342 29.89 -28.69 5.78
C GLU A 342 30.19 -28.02 7.13
N GLN A 343 29.91 -28.69 8.26
CA GLN A 343 30.28 -28.20 9.60
C GLN A 343 31.79 -28.02 9.76
N SER A 344 32.59 -28.86 9.09
CA SER A 344 34.04 -28.69 9.02
C SER A 344 34.40 -27.50 8.12
N ALA A 345 33.72 -27.38 6.98
CA ALA A 345 33.92 -26.32 6.00
C ALA A 345 33.58 -24.93 6.55
N VAL A 346 32.63 -24.79 7.50
CA VAL A 346 32.27 -23.52 8.17
C VAL A 346 33.47 -22.86 8.88
N ARG A 347 34.48 -23.65 9.27
CA ARG A 347 35.71 -23.16 9.92
C ARG A 347 36.74 -22.59 8.93
N GLU A 348 36.47 -22.66 7.63
CA GLU A 348 37.31 -21.99 6.64
C GLU A 348 37.23 -20.47 6.80
N ALA A 349 38.36 -19.81 6.57
CA ALA A 349 38.53 -18.41 6.95
C ALA A 349 37.59 -17.45 6.21
N ASP A 350 37.21 -17.78 4.98
CA ASP A 350 36.32 -16.97 4.16
C ASP A 350 34.86 -17.02 4.61
N LYS A 351 34.39 -18.20 5.01
CA LYS A 351 33.06 -18.38 5.60
C LYS A 351 33.01 -17.74 6.97
N LEU A 352 34.08 -17.83 7.76
CA LEU A 352 34.21 -17.09 9.03
C LEU A 352 34.07 -15.58 8.80
N VAL A 353 34.83 -15.01 7.86
CA VAL A 353 34.73 -13.58 7.50
C VAL A 353 33.31 -13.22 7.04
N CYS A 354 32.67 -14.06 6.23
CA CYS A 354 31.29 -13.85 5.79
C CYS A 354 30.29 -13.82 6.98
N MET A 355 30.40 -14.75 7.92
CA MET A 355 29.56 -14.80 9.12
C MET A 355 29.77 -13.56 10.01
N PHE A 356 31.03 -13.17 10.24
CA PHE A 356 31.37 -11.95 10.98
C PHE A 356 30.79 -10.69 10.32
N LEU A 357 30.90 -10.57 9.00
CA LEU A 357 30.35 -9.44 8.25
C LEU A 357 28.83 -9.38 8.33
N LYS A 358 28.14 -10.51 8.14
CA LYS A 358 26.67 -10.57 8.23
C LYS A 358 26.18 -10.23 9.64
N ALA A 359 26.80 -10.79 10.69
CA ALA A 359 26.47 -10.47 12.07
C ALA A 359 26.70 -8.97 12.38
N SER A 360 27.78 -8.39 11.85
CA SER A 360 28.08 -6.96 12.00
C SER A 360 27.12 -6.06 11.22
N LEU A 361 26.65 -6.51 10.05
CA LEU A 361 25.70 -5.79 9.22
C LEU A 361 24.32 -5.67 9.89
N VAL A 362 23.92 -6.66 10.68
CA VAL A 362 22.64 -6.67 11.41
C VAL A 362 22.78 -6.09 12.83
N GLY A 363 24.01 -6.02 13.35
CA GLY A 363 24.28 -5.46 14.68
C GLY A 363 24.13 -6.46 15.82
N SER A 364 24.25 -7.76 15.56
CA SER A 364 24.01 -8.81 16.56
C SER A 364 25.28 -9.25 17.27
N VAL A 365 25.44 -8.81 18.53
CA VAL A 365 26.51 -9.30 19.42
C VAL A 365 26.30 -10.77 19.77
N ASP A 366 25.05 -11.24 19.86
CA ASP A 366 24.75 -12.63 20.20
C ASP A 366 25.19 -13.59 19.09
N CYS A 367 25.00 -13.22 17.82
CA CYS A 367 25.54 -13.99 16.69
C CYS A 367 27.07 -14.00 16.68
N LEU A 368 27.72 -12.90 17.06
CA LEU A 368 29.19 -12.84 17.19
C LEU A 368 29.70 -13.75 18.31
N ASN A 369 29.04 -13.72 19.47
CA ASN A 369 29.32 -14.63 20.58
C ASN A 369 29.10 -16.08 20.18
N TRP A 370 28.04 -16.38 19.42
CA TRP A 370 27.77 -17.71 18.91
C TRP A 370 28.93 -18.24 18.05
N ILE A 371 29.43 -17.42 17.11
CA ILE A 371 30.56 -17.79 16.23
C ILE A 371 31.78 -18.18 17.07
N VAL A 372 32.15 -17.35 18.05
CA VAL A 372 33.34 -17.59 18.89
C VAL A 372 33.18 -18.80 19.81
N ASN A 373 32.02 -18.91 20.48
CA ASN A 373 31.76 -19.98 21.43
C ASN A 373 31.60 -21.35 20.76
N ARG A 374 30.97 -21.40 19.58
CA ARG A 374 30.62 -22.67 18.92
C ARG A 374 31.75 -23.20 18.03
N LEU A 375 32.47 -22.30 17.36
CA LEU A 375 33.51 -22.69 16.39
C LEU A 375 34.92 -22.66 16.99
N GLU A 376 35.07 -22.33 18.28
CA GLU A 376 36.33 -22.30 19.04
C GLU A 376 37.48 -21.59 18.30
N SER A 377 37.14 -20.64 17.44
CA SER A 377 38.12 -19.98 16.58
C SER A 377 38.56 -18.70 17.28
N PRO A 378 39.78 -18.64 17.85
CA PRO A 378 40.26 -17.42 18.46
C PRO A 378 40.40 -16.40 17.34
N PRO A 379 39.71 -15.26 17.44
CA PRO A 379 39.63 -14.36 16.31
C PRO A 379 41.00 -13.74 15.93
N ALA A 380 42.02 -13.89 16.80
CA ALA A 380 43.44 -13.65 16.53
C ALA A 380 44.04 -14.41 15.31
N LEU A 381 43.53 -15.59 14.95
CA LEU A 381 44.03 -16.37 13.79
C LEU A 381 43.57 -15.79 12.44
N LEU A 382 42.51 -14.97 12.43
CA LEU A 382 41.95 -14.32 11.24
C LEU A 382 42.52 -12.92 11.01
N TRP A 383 43.01 -12.25 12.05
CA TRP A 383 43.29 -10.80 12.07
C TRP A 383 44.61 -10.33 11.45
N GLY A 384 45.15 -11.08 10.49
CA GLY A 384 46.35 -10.67 9.76
C GLY A 384 46.48 -11.24 8.36
N LYS A 385 45.49 -11.97 7.85
CA LYS A 385 45.55 -12.63 6.54
C LYS A 385 44.61 -11.94 5.55
N LYS A 386 45.15 -11.52 4.41
CA LYS A 386 44.36 -11.17 3.23
C LYS A 386 43.74 -12.46 2.71
N PHE A 387 42.45 -12.65 2.94
CA PHE A 387 41.72 -13.77 2.36
C PHE A 387 41.18 -13.35 1.01
N ALA A 388 41.53 -14.12 -0.01
CA ALA A 388 40.92 -14.03 -1.31
C ALA A 388 39.98 -15.22 -1.45
N THR A 389 38.67 -15.03 -1.41
CA THR A 389 37.77 -15.99 -2.05
C THR A 389 36.41 -15.41 -2.49
N MET A 390 36.04 -15.96 -3.64
CA MET A 390 34.73 -16.30 -4.21
C MET A 390 33.63 -15.23 -4.32
N ALA A 391 33.38 -14.94 -5.60
CA ALA A 391 32.29 -14.15 -6.13
C ALA A 391 30.91 -14.74 -5.78
N ILE A 392 30.22 -14.06 -4.87
CA ILE A 392 28.76 -13.95 -4.89
C ILE A 392 28.47 -12.46 -5.13
N GLY A 393 28.40 -12.06 -6.40
CA GLY A 393 27.96 -10.72 -6.84
C GLY A 393 28.80 -9.52 -6.35
N ASP A 394 29.59 -8.94 -7.26
CA ASP A 394 30.22 -7.61 -7.20
C ASP A 394 31.12 -7.21 -6.01
N LEU A 395 31.43 -8.10 -5.06
CA LEU A 395 32.25 -7.76 -3.88
C LEU A 395 33.55 -8.58 -3.82
N SER A 396 34.47 -8.31 -4.74
CA SER A 396 35.83 -8.85 -4.71
C SER A 396 36.71 -8.02 -3.75
N CYS A 397 37.19 -8.63 -2.65
CA CYS A 397 38.03 -8.08 -1.57
C CYS A 397 37.25 -7.54 -0.36
N MET A 398 36.64 -8.44 0.42
CA MET A 398 36.18 -8.11 1.78
C MET A 398 37.19 -8.57 2.84
N GLN A 399 37.57 -7.68 3.73
CA GLN A 399 38.47 -7.93 4.86
C GLN A 399 37.67 -7.92 6.17
N ILE A 400 38.21 -8.55 7.23
CA ILE A 400 37.58 -8.50 8.56
C ILE A 400 37.43 -7.06 9.09
N GLN A 401 38.25 -6.13 8.59
CA GLN A 401 38.16 -4.69 8.86
C GLN A 401 36.87 -4.07 8.30
N ASP A 402 36.25 -4.65 7.27
CA ASP A 402 34.95 -4.20 6.74
C ASP A 402 33.81 -4.42 7.75
N CYS A 403 33.99 -5.30 8.75
CA CYS A 403 33.04 -5.44 9.86
C CYS A 403 32.92 -4.14 10.66
N LEU A 404 34.04 -3.45 10.91
CA LEU A 404 34.05 -2.16 11.59
C LEU A 404 33.37 -1.09 10.75
N LEU A 405 33.59 -1.10 9.43
CA LEU A 405 32.94 -0.16 8.52
C LEU A 405 31.42 -0.37 8.48
N CYS A 406 30.96 -1.62 8.36
CA CYS A 406 29.54 -1.96 8.36
C CYS A 406 28.86 -1.55 9.68
N ALA A 407 29.46 -1.91 10.82
CA ALA A 407 28.93 -1.53 12.12
C ALA A 407 28.92 0.00 12.33
N SER A 408 29.94 0.70 11.82
CA SER A 408 30.01 2.18 11.89
C SER A 408 28.94 2.87 11.04
N GLN A 409 28.69 2.38 9.82
CA GLN A 409 27.65 2.93 8.95
C GLN A 409 26.23 2.71 9.52
N ASN A 410 26.01 1.57 10.16
CA ASN A 410 24.69 1.22 10.69
C ASN A 410 24.43 1.73 12.12
N GLY A 411 25.47 2.15 12.85
CA GLY A 411 25.33 2.72 14.19
C GLY A 411 25.45 1.72 15.34
N TYR A 412 26.02 0.53 15.10
CA TYR A 412 26.05 -0.56 16.08
C TYR A 412 27.25 -0.48 17.02
N VAL A 413 27.19 0.45 17.98
CA VAL A 413 28.24 0.70 18.97
C VAL A 413 28.61 -0.57 19.77
N ALA A 414 27.62 -1.41 20.13
CA ALA A 414 27.88 -2.65 20.86
C ALA A 414 28.70 -3.66 20.05
N VAL A 415 28.48 -3.73 18.73
CA VAL A 415 29.29 -4.57 17.83
C VAL A 415 30.69 -4.01 17.68
N LEU A 416 30.84 -2.69 17.54
CA LEU A 416 32.14 -2.03 17.47
C LEU A 416 32.98 -2.32 18.73
N ASP A 417 32.38 -2.13 19.90
CA ASP A 417 33.00 -2.45 21.20
C ASP A 417 33.39 -3.93 21.29
N TRP A 418 32.49 -4.83 20.86
CA TRP A 418 32.78 -6.26 20.82
C TRP A 418 33.97 -6.60 19.91
N LEU A 419 33.99 -6.07 18.68
CA LEU A 419 35.04 -6.33 17.69
C LEU A 419 36.42 -5.88 18.19
N VAL A 420 36.48 -4.70 18.81
CA VAL A 420 37.75 -4.17 19.34
C VAL A 420 38.18 -4.91 20.60
N LYS A 421 37.27 -5.21 21.53
CA LYS A 421 37.58 -6.01 22.74
C LYS A 421 38.14 -7.38 22.40
N ASN A 422 37.66 -7.97 21.32
CA ASN A 422 38.15 -9.26 20.89
C ASN A 422 39.57 -9.12 20.30
N GLY A 423 39.95 -8.00 19.68
CA GLY A 423 41.33 -7.73 19.22
C GLY A 423 41.49 -7.19 17.79
N ILE A 424 40.42 -6.70 17.15
CA ILE A 424 40.54 -5.99 15.86
C ILE A 424 41.18 -4.62 16.10
N THR A 425 42.35 -4.38 15.48
CA THR A 425 43.05 -3.10 15.59
C THR A 425 42.45 -2.05 14.66
N LEU A 426 42.16 -0.86 15.21
CA LEU A 426 41.81 0.33 14.44
C LEU A 426 43.09 0.98 13.88
N ASP A 427 43.52 0.56 12.69
CA ASP A 427 44.56 1.26 11.95
C ASP A 427 44.08 2.64 11.46
N ARG A 428 45.01 3.49 11.04
CA ARG A 428 44.70 4.87 10.62
C ARG A 428 43.72 4.91 9.43
N HIS A 429 43.82 3.97 8.50
CA HIS A 429 42.97 3.93 7.31
C HIS A 429 41.53 3.49 7.64
N THR A 430 41.39 2.46 8.46
CA THR A 430 40.14 1.91 8.94
C THR A 430 39.43 2.93 9.82
N PHE A 431 40.17 3.63 10.69
CA PHE A 431 39.64 4.73 11.48
C PHE A 431 39.01 5.82 10.61
N HIS A 432 39.74 6.33 9.61
CA HIS A 432 39.20 7.34 8.70
C HIS A 432 37.98 6.83 7.92
N SER A 433 37.98 5.56 7.51
CA SER A 433 36.87 4.94 6.79
C SER A 433 35.62 4.77 7.68
N CYS A 434 35.79 4.43 8.97
CA CYS A 434 34.71 4.36 9.94
C CYS A 434 34.12 5.74 10.25
N VAL A 435 34.98 6.77 10.37
CA VAL A 435 34.55 8.17 10.51
C VAL A 435 33.73 8.61 9.30
N ASP A 436 34.24 8.40 8.08
CA ASP A 436 33.53 8.74 6.83
C ASP A 436 32.20 7.98 6.71
N GLY A 437 32.18 6.70 7.07
CA GLY A 437 30.97 5.87 7.07
C GLY A 437 29.91 6.34 8.07
N ALA A 438 30.33 6.69 9.28
CA ALA A 438 29.45 7.22 10.32
C ALA A 438 28.87 8.59 9.92
N ILE A 439 29.70 9.49 9.36
CA ILE A 439 29.25 10.79 8.84
C ILE A 439 28.23 10.60 7.72
N ARG A 440 28.54 9.77 6.72
CA ARG A 440 27.66 9.51 5.55
C ARG A 440 26.27 9.00 5.96
N LYS A 441 26.15 8.35 7.11
CA LYS A 441 24.89 7.80 7.61
C LYS A 441 24.32 8.56 8.81
N GLY A 442 24.95 9.68 9.23
CA GLY A 442 24.51 10.51 10.34
C GLY A 442 24.60 9.84 11.73
N ARG A 443 25.57 8.95 11.95
CA ARG A 443 25.70 8.13 13.18
C ARG A 443 26.55 8.81 14.24
N TRP A 444 26.00 9.81 14.94
CA TRP A 444 26.75 10.55 15.96
C TRP A 444 27.22 9.67 17.14
N GLN A 445 26.47 8.64 17.56
CA GLN A 445 26.92 7.75 18.64
C GLN A 445 28.19 6.96 18.28
N VAL A 446 28.38 6.65 16.99
CA VAL A 446 29.61 6.01 16.51
C VAL A 446 30.77 7.00 16.53
N LEU A 447 30.54 8.27 16.18
CA LEU A 447 31.56 9.31 16.29
C LEU A 447 31.96 9.55 17.75
N GLU A 448 30.98 9.56 18.65
CA GLU A 448 31.22 9.61 20.08
C GLU A 448 32.06 8.40 20.53
N TRP A 449 31.70 7.18 20.14
CA TRP A 449 32.48 5.98 20.44
C TRP A 449 33.89 6.00 19.81
N LEU A 450 34.05 6.47 18.57
CA LEU A 450 35.37 6.62 17.94
C LEU A 450 36.23 7.67 18.66
N SER A 451 35.60 8.68 19.26
CA SER A 451 36.26 9.72 20.06
C SER A 451 36.56 9.28 21.50
N ASN A 452 35.73 8.38 22.05
CA ASN A 452 35.78 7.90 23.43
C ASN A 452 36.46 6.54 23.46
N ASP A 453 37.71 6.51 23.94
CA ASP A 453 38.63 5.38 23.88
C ASP A 453 38.01 3.98 24.17
N PRO A 454 37.79 3.15 23.14
CA PRO A 454 37.57 1.73 23.29
C PRO A 454 38.84 1.06 22.74
N VAL A 455 39.91 1.05 23.54
CA VAL A 455 41.13 0.22 23.38
C VAL A 455 42.08 0.64 22.23
N ARG A 456 42.84 1.72 22.49
CA ARG A 456 44.27 1.95 22.15
C ARG A 456 44.81 1.35 20.83
N SER A 457 44.73 2.13 19.76
CA SER A 457 45.70 2.11 18.66
C SER A 457 46.74 3.23 18.82
N SER A 458 47.90 3.08 18.18
CA SER A 458 49.16 3.82 18.35
C SER A 458 49.16 5.32 18.00
N LEU A 459 48.01 5.99 18.02
CA LEU A 459 47.86 7.40 17.64
C LEU A 459 47.66 8.26 18.88
N ASP A 460 48.56 9.24 19.04
CA ASP A 460 48.54 10.20 20.14
C ASP A 460 47.20 10.94 20.19
N GLU A 461 46.72 11.24 21.40
CA GLU A 461 45.36 11.73 21.67
C GLU A 461 45.06 13.03 20.89
N GLY A 462 46.07 13.91 20.77
CA GLY A 462 46.01 15.15 20.00
C GLY A 462 45.96 14.94 18.48
N ALA A 463 46.57 13.88 17.94
CA ALA A 463 46.52 13.59 16.50
C ALA A 463 45.13 13.08 16.07
N ARG A 464 44.39 12.40 16.96
CA ARG A 464 43.02 11.94 16.68
C ARG A 464 42.01 13.09 16.73
N ALA A 465 42.09 13.93 17.77
CA ALA A 465 41.24 15.11 17.90
C ALA A 465 41.37 16.03 16.69
N ASN A 466 42.61 16.28 16.22
CA ASN A 466 42.87 17.09 15.02
C ASN A 466 42.47 16.36 13.72
N ALA A 467 42.71 15.04 13.60
CA ALA A 467 42.31 14.28 12.41
C ALA A 467 40.78 14.19 12.22
N VAL A 468 40.04 14.16 13.33
CA VAL A 468 38.58 14.18 13.39
C VAL A 468 38.11 15.62 13.13
N ALA A 469 38.64 16.61 13.85
CA ALA A 469 38.27 18.03 13.73
C ALA A 469 38.54 18.66 12.34
N ASP A 470 39.74 18.50 11.77
CA ASP A 470 40.15 19.17 10.53
C ASP A 470 39.39 18.69 9.27
N LYS A 471 38.65 17.57 9.37
CA LYS A 471 37.95 16.94 8.22
C LYS A 471 36.46 16.74 8.42
N LEU A 472 35.94 16.85 9.64
CA LEU A 472 34.54 16.56 9.95
C LEU A 472 33.57 17.51 9.26
N VAL A 473 33.74 18.83 9.42
CA VAL A 473 32.79 19.82 8.87
C VAL A 473 32.76 19.75 7.33
N PRO A 474 33.90 19.74 6.61
CA PRO A 474 33.90 19.54 5.17
C PRO A 474 33.34 18.19 4.72
N CYS A 475 33.60 17.09 5.45
CA CYS A 475 33.04 15.77 5.11
C CYS A 475 31.52 15.70 5.35
N VAL A 476 31.02 16.27 6.45
CA VAL A 476 29.58 16.37 6.73
C VAL A 476 28.90 17.15 5.61
N LEU A 477 29.46 18.30 5.22
CA LEU A 477 28.97 19.12 4.12
C LEU A 477 29.03 18.42 2.76
N ARG A 478 30.08 17.61 2.51
CA ARG A 478 30.25 16.85 1.27
C ARG A 478 29.27 15.68 1.13
N TYR A 479 29.00 14.97 2.22
CA TYR A 479 28.13 13.79 2.22
C TYR A 479 26.69 14.09 2.64
N PHE A 480 26.33 15.36 2.77
CA PHE A 480 25.01 15.77 3.26
C PHE A 480 23.90 15.35 2.28
N ASP A 481 22.84 14.73 2.81
CA ASP A 481 21.60 14.36 2.11
C ASP A 481 20.41 14.99 2.85
N THR A 482 19.62 15.80 2.15
CA THR A 482 18.44 16.50 2.69
C THR A 482 17.43 15.54 3.32
N ARG A 483 17.34 14.30 2.83
CA ARG A 483 16.44 13.26 3.38
C ARG A 483 16.81 12.79 4.78
N ARG A 484 18.04 13.07 5.24
CA ARG A 484 18.57 12.65 6.55
C ARG A 484 18.97 13.84 7.41
N ALA A 485 18.40 15.01 7.16
CA ALA A 485 18.75 16.25 7.85
C ALA A 485 18.73 16.12 9.39
N SER A 486 17.75 15.41 9.96
CA SER A 486 17.68 15.11 11.40
C SER A 486 18.93 14.39 11.93
N ASP A 487 19.41 13.39 11.21
CA ASP A 487 20.56 12.58 11.62
C ASP A 487 21.84 13.42 11.59
N TYR A 488 21.98 14.27 10.57
CA TYR A 488 23.10 15.20 10.47
C TYR A 488 23.04 16.34 11.50
N ILE A 489 21.86 16.82 11.91
CA ILE A 489 21.72 17.79 13.00
C ILE A 489 22.33 17.24 14.28
N HIS A 490 22.07 15.97 14.62
CA HIS A 490 22.69 15.34 15.79
C HIS A 490 24.21 15.25 15.67
N VAL A 491 24.73 14.98 14.47
CA VAL A 491 26.18 15.01 14.21
C VAL A 491 26.73 16.42 14.38
N LEU A 492 26.11 17.44 13.80
CA LEU A 492 26.55 18.84 13.90
C LEU A 492 26.51 19.36 15.34
N GLU A 493 25.46 19.05 16.09
CA GLU A 493 25.34 19.38 17.51
C GLU A 493 26.41 18.65 18.35
N TRP A 494 26.72 17.40 18.02
CA TRP A 494 27.81 16.65 18.65
C TRP A 494 29.17 17.31 18.37
N ILE A 495 29.46 17.69 17.11
CA ILE A 495 30.70 18.40 16.76
C ILE A 495 30.79 19.72 17.51
N ARG A 496 29.70 20.51 17.52
CA ARG A 496 29.61 21.80 18.23
C ARG A 496 29.94 21.68 19.72
N ARG A 497 29.41 20.66 20.39
CA ARG A 497 29.66 20.42 21.82
C ARG A 497 31.08 19.96 22.11
N ARG A 498 31.65 19.14 21.24
CA ARG A 498 32.94 18.46 21.50
C ARG A 498 34.15 19.26 21.00
N TYR A 499 34.01 19.96 19.88
CA TYR A 499 35.08 20.69 19.19
C TYR A 499 34.65 22.12 18.82
N PRO A 500 34.34 22.98 19.81
CA PRO A 500 33.85 24.33 19.55
C PRO A 500 34.86 25.21 18.78
N SER A 501 36.16 24.94 18.91
CA SER A 501 37.23 25.70 18.25
C SER A 501 37.48 25.30 16.80
N ALA A 502 37.05 24.11 16.37
CA ALA A 502 37.21 23.61 15.01
C ALA A 502 35.91 23.66 14.20
N PHE A 503 34.81 24.02 14.85
CA PHE A 503 33.53 24.18 14.20
C PHE A 503 33.45 25.57 13.56
N ASP A 504 33.97 25.68 12.35
CA ASP A 504 33.56 26.79 11.49
C ASP A 504 32.09 26.56 11.12
N PHE A 505 31.25 27.54 11.40
CA PHE A 505 29.82 27.41 11.18
C PHE A 505 29.59 27.21 9.69
N PRO A 506 29.05 26.05 9.25
CA PRO A 506 28.70 25.89 7.85
C PRO A 506 27.65 26.95 7.52
N GLN A 507 28.05 27.96 6.75
CA GLN A 507 27.13 28.99 6.31
C GLN A 507 26.11 28.31 5.38
N PRO A 508 24.79 28.44 5.63
CA PRO A 508 23.76 27.94 4.73
C PRO A 508 23.96 28.50 3.33
N LYS A 509 24.57 29.69 3.26
CA LYS A 509 24.91 30.41 2.05
C LYS A 509 25.95 29.73 1.16
N SER A 510 26.88 28.94 1.73
CA SER A 510 27.98 28.32 0.98
C SER A 510 27.70 26.86 0.56
N ASN A 511 26.63 26.24 1.06
CA ASN A 511 26.29 24.86 0.71
C ASN A 511 24.84 24.69 0.24
N ARG A 512 24.69 24.38 -1.05
CA ARG A 512 23.41 24.15 -1.74
C ARG A 512 22.52 23.09 -1.08
N SER A 513 23.10 22.04 -0.52
CA SER A 513 22.30 20.98 0.10
C SER A 513 21.84 21.38 1.51
N PHE A 514 22.60 22.23 2.20
CA PHE A 514 22.22 22.79 3.50
C PHE A 514 21.03 23.75 3.37
N SER A 515 21.04 24.60 2.34
CA SER A 515 19.98 25.58 2.08
C SER A 515 18.64 24.98 1.65
N GLN A 516 18.60 23.68 1.37
CA GLN A 516 17.40 22.94 0.95
C GLN A 516 16.69 22.20 2.11
N SER A 517 17.05 22.44 3.37
CA SER A 517 16.48 21.72 4.52
C SER A 517 16.01 22.68 5.62
N VAL A 518 14.70 22.84 5.79
CA VAL A 518 14.08 23.68 6.84
C VAL A 518 14.61 23.31 8.24
N ALA A 519 14.68 22.03 8.58
CA ALA A 519 15.14 21.59 9.91
C ALA A 519 16.58 22.01 10.23
N LEU A 520 17.45 22.10 9.20
CA LEU A 520 18.82 22.57 9.37
C LEU A 520 18.88 24.08 9.49
N LEU A 521 18.07 24.77 8.69
CA LEU A 521 17.98 26.22 8.72
C LEU A 521 17.44 26.70 10.07
N GLU A 522 16.42 26.04 10.62
CA GLU A 522 15.93 26.27 11.98
C GLU A 522 16.97 25.92 13.05
N TRP A 523 17.70 24.80 12.90
CA TRP A 523 18.79 24.46 13.80
C TRP A 523 19.88 25.53 13.75
N TRP A 524 20.25 25.98 12.56
CA TRP A 524 21.27 26.99 12.35
C TRP A 524 20.86 28.33 12.98
N ASP A 525 19.61 28.76 12.79
CA ASP A 525 19.09 30.00 13.37
C ASP A 525 19.12 29.95 14.91
N LYS A 526 18.70 28.84 15.50
CA LYS A 526 18.80 28.59 16.96
C LYS A 526 20.24 28.64 17.48
N VAL A 527 21.21 28.23 16.67
CA VAL A 527 22.61 28.18 17.11
C VAL A 527 23.31 29.54 16.91
N ILE A 528 22.87 30.36 15.94
CA ILE A 528 23.42 31.69 15.67
C ILE A 528 23.00 32.77 16.67
N GLU A 529 21.98 32.55 17.49
CA GLU A 529 21.64 33.45 18.61
C GLU A 529 22.80 33.66 19.61
N GLN A 530 23.94 32.96 19.46
CA GLN A 530 25.24 33.28 20.08
C GLN A 530 26.39 33.27 19.06
N PRO A 531 26.64 34.35 18.30
CA PRO A 531 27.69 34.35 17.28
C PRO A 531 29.09 34.47 17.88
N PRO A 532 30.08 33.66 17.48
CA PRO A 532 31.48 33.97 17.71
C PRO A 532 31.86 35.23 16.91
N GLN A 533 32.57 36.15 17.56
CA GLN A 533 33.00 37.41 16.97
C GLN A 533 34.19 37.19 16.01
N HIS A 534 34.02 37.70 14.77
CA HIS A 534 35.04 38.10 13.77
C HIS A 534 35.69 37.02 12.87
N PRO A 535 36.40 37.44 11.80
CA PRO A 535 36.03 38.36 10.71
C PRO A 535 36.43 37.82 9.32
N ASN A 536 36.08 38.56 8.25
CA ASN A 536 36.65 38.49 6.90
C ASN A 536 36.21 37.31 6.00
N GLY A 537 34.98 37.41 5.51
CA GLY A 537 34.60 36.91 4.19
C GLY A 537 33.53 37.85 3.65
N GLU A 538 33.67 38.32 2.42
CA GLU A 538 32.59 39.08 1.75
C GLU A 538 31.28 38.27 1.81
N PRO A 539 30.10 38.92 1.93
CA PRO A 539 28.85 38.19 1.91
C PRO A 539 28.63 37.60 0.51
N GLU A 540 28.98 36.34 0.32
CA GLU A 540 28.55 35.59 -0.86
C GLU A 540 27.02 35.53 -0.86
N THR A 541 26.39 36.12 -1.89
CA THR A 541 24.94 36.11 -2.07
C THR A 541 24.48 34.69 -2.44
N THR A 542 23.54 34.13 -1.69
CA THR A 542 23.00 32.80 -2.00
C THR A 542 22.01 32.90 -3.13
N CYS A 543 22.29 32.20 -4.23
CA CYS A 543 21.35 32.10 -5.34
C CYS A 543 20.31 31.00 -5.04
N LEU A 544 19.03 31.40 -4.89
CA LEU A 544 17.94 30.50 -4.51
C LEU A 544 17.29 29.74 -5.69
N ASP A 545 17.89 29.78 -6.88
CA ASP A 545 17.35 29.22 -8.13
C ASP A 545 17.04 27.71 -8.13
N SER A 546 17.53 27.00 -7.12
CA SER A 546 17.42 25.53 -7.04
C SER A 546 16.56 25.03 -5.89
N ILE A 547 15.86 25.92 -5.20
CA ILE A 547 14.85 25.51 -4.23
C ILE A 547 13.69 24.87 -4.97
N THR A 548 13.36 23.64 -4.59
CA THR A 548 12.22 22.89 -5.14
C THR A 548 11.09 22.72 -4.12
N ASP A 549 11.36 22.97 -2.84
CA ASP A 549 10.43 22.80 -1.73
C ASP A 549 9.86 24.16 -1.29
N PRO A 550 8.52 24.36 -1.34
CA PRO A 550 7.88 25.60 -0.91
C PRO A 550 8.10 25.95 0.57
N GLY A 551 8.23 24.94 1.44
CA GLY A 551 8.49 25.13 2.87
C GLY A 551 9.88 25.70 3.14
N VAL A 552 10.88 25.26 2.36
CA VAL A 552 12.24 25.84 2.40
C VAL A 552 12.22 27.30 1.96
N LEU A 553 11.53 27.59 0.86
CA LEU A 553 11.41 28.97 0.38
C LEU A 553 10.72 29.85 1.43
N ASN A 554 9.57 29.42 1.96
CA ASN A 554 8.84 30.15 3.01
C ASN A 554 9.71 30.44 4.24
N TRP A 555 10.58 29.50 4.64
CA TRP A 555 11.52 29.73 5.73
C TRP A 555 12.47 30.90 5.41
N TRP A 556 13.07 30.91 4.21
CA TRP A 556 13.93 32.01 3.74
C TRP A 556 13.17 33.33 3.63
N LEU A 557 11.90 33.30 3.21
CA LEU A 557 11.03 34.48 3.10
C LEU A 557 10.62 35.06 4.46
N SER A 558 10.45 34.19 5.47
CA SER A 558 10.07 34.58 6.83
C SER A 558 11.24 35.10 7.68
N SER A 559 12.46 34.72 7.30
CA SER A 559 13.66 35.19 7.96
C SER A 559 13.92 36.63 7.51
N ASP A 560 14.06 37.57 8.45
CA ASP A 560 14.33 39.01 8.22
C ASP A 560 15.74 39.29 7.61
N ARG A 561 16.26 38.33 6.83
CA ARG A 561 17.61 38.30 6.25
C ARG A 561 17.49 38.37 4.73
N SER A 562 17.17 39.56 4.24
CA SER A 562 16.90 39.90 2.83
C SER A 562 18.11 39.89 1.88
N ASP A 563 19.18 39.15 2.21
CA ASP A 563 20.45 39.16 1.46
C ASP A 563 20.58 37.91 0.55
N PHE A 564 19.55 37.59 -0.23
CA PHE A 564 19.58 36.50 -1.21
C PHE A 564 19.10 36.98 -2.59
N GLU A 565 19.66 36.38 -3.64
CA GLU A 565 19.28 36.69 -5.02
C GLU A 565 18.60 35.47 -5.65
N TYR A 566 17.68 35.73 -6.57
CA TYR A 566 17.15 34.72 -7.47
C TYR A 566 17.12 35.28 -8.89
N THR A 567 17.23 34.39 -9.86
CA THR A 567 17.19 34.65 -11.29
C THR A 567 15.94 34.04 -11.91
N SER A 568 15.79 34.21 -13.23
CA SER A 568 14.69 33.58 -13.96
C SER A 568 14.67 32.06 -13.90
N ILE A 569 15.80 31.43 -13.56
CA ILE A 569 15.93 29.97 -13.49
C ILE A 569 15.00 29.39 -12.41
N ALA A 570 14.84 30.06 -11.26
CA ALA A 570 13.96 29.60 -10.18
C ALA A 570 12.52 29.35 -10.68
N ILE A 571 12.00 30.34 -11.40
CA ILE A 571 10.61 30.37 -11.87
C ILE A 571 10.42 29.51 -13.11
N ASP A 572 11.39 29.55 -14.03
CA ASP A 572 11.39 28.74 -15.24
C ASP A 572 11.40 27.24 -14.90
N GLN A 573 12.17 26.85 -13.87
CA GLN A 573 12.23 25.47 -13.39
C GLN A 573 10.98 25.07 -12.61
N ALA A 574 10.49 25.91 -11.69
CA ALA A 574 9.24 25.65 -10.96
C ALA A 574 8.05 25.43 -11.92
N SER A 575 8.00 26.22 -13.00
CA SER A 575 7.00 26.05 -14.07
C SER A 575 7.20 24.77 -14.87
N ALA A 576 8.45 24.42 -15.19
CA ALA A 576 8.78 23.19 -15.91
C ALA A 576 8.44 21.91 -15.13
N ASP A 577 8.53 21.96 -13.79
CA ASP A 577 8.29 20.82 -12.89
C ASP A 577 6.84 20.70 -12.41
N GLY A 578 5.96 21.64 -12.77
CA GLY A 578 4.55 21.60 -12.37
C GLY A 578 4.29 22.04 -10.93
N LYS A 579 5.17 22.85 -10.31
CA LYS A 579 5.11 23.18 -8.87
C LYS A 579 4.34 24.47 -8.59
N LEU A 580 3.00 24.39 -8.58
CA LEU A 580 2.10 25.53 -8.33
C LEU A 580 2.38 26.24 -6.99
N ASP A 581 2.46 25.48 -5.90
CA ASP A 581 2.69 26.04 -4.55
C ASP A 581 4.00 26.85 -4.48
N LEU A 582 5.03 26.40 -5.20
CA LEU A 582 6.33 27.09 -5.26
C LEU A 582 6.22 28.40 -6.05
N LEU A 583 5.47 28.41 -7.14
CA LEU A 583 5.19 29.62 -7.93
C LEU A 583 4.40 30.65 -7.12
N ASP A 584 3.41 30.20 -6.31
CA ASP A 584 2.67 31.07 -5.41
C ASP A 584 3.56 31.69 -4.33
N CYS A 585 4.47 30.92 -3.73
CA CYS A 585 5.46 31.44 -2.77
C CYS A 585 6.35 32.52 -3.40
N TRP A 586 6.87 32.30 -4.60
CA TRP A 586 7.66 33.30 -5.32
C TRP A 586 6.86 34.55 -5.68
N LYS A 587 5.58 34.40 -6.05
CA LYS A 587 4.67 35.51 -6.31
C LYS A 587 4.43 36.35 -5.06
N GLN A 588 4.17 35.70 -3.92
CA GLN A 588 3.99 36.38 -2.64
C GLN A 588 5.25 37.13 -2.22
N PHE A 589 6.44 36.56 -2.42
CA PHE A 589 7.70 37.25 -2.18
C PHE A 589 7.87 38.49 -3.03
N ALA A 590 7.65 38.39 -4.34
CA ALA A 590 7.76 39.54 -5.25
C ALA A 590 6.82 40.68 -4.83
N LEU A 591 5.59 40.35 -4.43
CA LEU A 591 4.62 41.33 -3.90
C LEU A 591 5.02 41.94 -2.55
N ALA A 592 5.61 41.14 -1.65
CA ALA A 592 6.09 41.62 -0.36
C ALA A 592 7.30 42.56 -0.52
N HIS A 593 8.25 42.21 -1.39
CA HIS A 593 9.40 43.05 -1.72
C HIS A 593 8.97 44.37 -2.39
N ALA A 594 7.97 44.32 -3.28
CA ALA A 594 7.36 45.51 -3.90
C ALA A 594 6.79 46.51 -2.88
N ARG A 595 6.22 46.02 -1.79
CA ARG A 595 5.62 46.85 -0.74
C ARG A 595 6.64 47.45 0.22
N ALA A 596 7.86 46.88 0.29
CA ALA A 596 8.92 47.34 1.17
C ALA A 596 9.78 48.46 0.55
N LEU A 597 9.84 48.52 -0.79
CA LEU A 597 10.44 49.62 -1.54
C LEU A 597 9.32 50.64 -1.84
N ASP A 598 9.18 51.70 -1.03
CA ASP A 598 8.35 52.88 -1.35
C ASP A 598 8.95 53.60 -2.58
N CYS A 599 8.86 53.00 -3.77
CA CYS A 599 9.33 53.59 -5.01
C CYS A 599 8.24 54.50 -5.61
N ASP A 600 8.25 55.75 -5.16
CA ASP A 600 7.44 56.86 -5.69
C ASP A 600 7.98 57.42 -7.02
N ASN A 601 8.86 56.74 -7.76
CA ASN A 601 9.35 57.25 -9.05
C ASN A 601 9.60 56.12 -10.07
N ASP A 602 9.14 56.39 -11.29
CA ASP A 602 9.27 55.68 -12.57
C ASP A 602 8.26 54.54 -12.85
N GLU A 603 7.33 54.81 -13.78
CA GLU A 603 6.17 54.00 -14.21
C GLU A 603 6.49 52.64 -14.88
N ASP A 604 7.72 52.12 -14.84
CA ASP A 604 8.10 50.93 -15.63
C ASP A 604 8.87 49.82 -14.88
N ASP A 605 9.18 49.96 -13.59
CA ASP A 605 9.96 48.95 -12.83
C ASP A 605 9.26 48.48 -11.55
N HIS A 606 7.99 48.04 -11.68
CA HIS A 606 7.39 47.16 -10.68
C HIS A 606 8.26 45.88 -10.57
N PRO A 607 8.52 45.31 -9.38
CA PRO A 607 9.29 44.07 -9.26
C PRO A 607 8.46 42.89 -9.80
N LEU A 608 8.48 42.75 -11.11
CA LEU A 608 7.95 41.64 -11.86
C LEU A 608 8.76 40.41 -11.49
N LEU A 609 8.05 39.31 -11.26
CA LEU A 609 8.63 37.98 -11.13
C LEU A 609 9.71 37.81 -12.22
N LYS A 610 10.94 37.41 -11.86
CA LYS A 610 11.99 37.19 -12.87
C LYS A 610 11.70 35.87 -13.58
N TYR A 611 11.30 35.90 -14.85
CA TYR A 611 11.08 34.68 -15.66
C TYR A 611 11.34 34.93 -17.15
N THR A 612 11.58 33.86 -17.91
CA THR A 612 11.74 33.90 -19.38
C THR A 612 10.62 33.15 -20.09
N SER A 613 10.64 33.13 -21.43
CA SER A 613 9.72 32.29 -22.20
C SER A 613 9.86 30.80 -21.90
N ALA A 614 10.96 30.37 -21.27
CA ALA A 614 11.15 28.99 -20.86
C ALA A 614 10.13 28.50 -19.83
N ALA A 615 9.61 29.38 -18.95
CA ALA A 615 8.57 29.02 -17.99
C ALA A 615 7.32 28.43 -18.68
N MET A 616 6.72 29.20 -19.59
CA MET A 616 5.53 28.78 -20.36
C MET A 616 5.84 27.67 -21.35
N ASP A 617 6.99 27.77 -22.04
CA ASP A 617 7.39 26.78 -23.05
C ASP A 617 7.59 25.39 -22.44
N ASN A 618 8.26 25.30 -21.29
CA ASN A 618 8.55 24.03 -20.63
C ASN A 618 7.31 23.46 -19.93
N ALA A 619 6.50 24.29 -19.27
CA ALA A 619 5.22 23.87 -18.67
C ALA A 619 4.31 23.22 -19.72
N SER A 620 4.14 23.88 -20.88
CA SER A 620 3.38 23.36 -22.02
C SER A 620 3.98 22.06 -22.58
N ARG A 621 5.30 22.02 -22.80
CA ARG A 621 6.00 20.85 -23.35
C ARG A 621 5.90 19.61 -22.46
N ASN A 622 5.88 19.80 -21.14
CA ASN A 622 5.84 18.72 -20.14
C ASN A 622 4.43 18.26 -19.77
N GLY A 623 3.39 18.93 -20.27
CA GLY A 623 2.01 18.51 -20.04
C GLY A 623 1.32 19.19 -18.86
N HIS A 624 1.91 20.25 -18.28
CA HIS A 624 1.43 20.90 -17.07
C HIS A 624 0.38 21.98 -17.38
N LEU A 625 -0.85 21.56 -17.72
CA LEU A 625 -1.97 22.46 -18.04
C LEU A 625 -2.29 23.41 -16.88
N GLU A 626 -2.31 22.91 -15.65
CA GLU A 626 -2.65 23.69 -14.45
C GLU A 626 -1.67 24.86 -14.22
N VAL A 627 -0.38 24.70 -14.59
CA VAL A 627 0.61 25.79 -14.54
C VAL A 627 0.30 26.86 -15.59
N LEU A 628 -0.17 26.47 -16.78
CA LEU A 628 -0.56 27.43 -17.81
C LEU A 628 -1.78 28.25 -17.38
N GLU A 629 -2.78 27.61 -16.77
CA GLU A 629 -3.94 28.27 -16.15
C GLU A 629 -3.52 29.18 -14.98
N TRP A 630 -2.52 28.76 -14.19
CA TRP A 630 -1.94 29.61 -13.15
C TRP A 630 -1.30 30.87 -13.74
N TRP A 631 -0.53 30.76 -14.82
CA TRP A 631 0.07 31.92 -15.48
C TRP A 631 -0.99 32.89 -16.02
N GLU A 632 -2.07 32.38 -16.63
CA GLU A 632 -3.21 33.19 -17.10
C GLU A 632 -3.95 33.90 -15.96
N SER A 633 -4.20 33.20 -14.84
CA SER A 633 -4.89 33.76 -13.67
C SER A 633 -3.98 34.59 -12.74
N SER A 634 -2.66 34.52 -12.92
CA SER A 634 -1.69 35.17 -12.04
C SER A 634 -1.73 36.70 -12.10
N GLY A 635 -2.23 37.28 -13.20
CA GLY A 635 -2.23 38.72 -13.46
C GLY A 635 -0.86 39.27 -13.90
N ILE A 636 0.10 38.40 -14.23
CA ILE A 636 1.45 38.78 -14.70
C ILE A 636 1.40 39.10 -16.19
N VAL A 637 1.65 40.35 -16.56
CA VAL A 637 1.65 40.83 -17.96
C VAL A 637 2.96 41.57 -18.22
N PRO A 638 3.64 41.36 -19.38
CA PRO A 638 3.29 40.48 -20.49
C PRO A 638 3.75 39.02 -20.30
N LEU A 639 2.91 38.05 -20.66
CA LEU A 639 3.27 36.62 -20.68
C LEU A 639 4.33 36.34 -21.76
N LYS A 640 5.45 35.75 -21.35
CA LYS A 640 6.56 35.37 -22.25
C LYS A 640 6.42 33.91 -22.69
N TYR A 641 6.36 33.64 -23.99
CA TYR A 641 6.32 32.30 -24.58
C TYR A 641 6.94 32.29 -25.98
N SER A 642 7.23 31.12 -26.54
CA SER A 642 7.77 30.97 -27.89
C SER A 642 7.15 29.78 -28.64
N LYS A 643 7.55 29.60 -29.91
CA LYS A 643 7.16 28.43 -30.73
C LYS A 643 7.58 27.08 -30.11
N ARG A 644 8.37 27.06 -29.04
CA ARG A 644 8.76 25.84 -28.32
C ARG A 644 7.64 25.30 -27.43
N ALA A 645 6.65 26.12 -27.02
CA ALA A 645 5.49 25.67 -26.23
C ALA A 645 4.70 24.54 -26.89
N LEU A 646 4.64 24.51 -28.23
CA LEU A 646 3.94 23.47 -29.00
C LEU A 646 4.80 22.23 -29.32
N LYS A 647 6.05 22.17 -28.85
CA LYS A 647 6.97 21.04 -29.06
C LYS A 647 6.98 20.11 -27.86
N PHE A 648 5.98 19.23 -27.76
CA PHE A 648 5.79 18.30 -26.63
C PHE A 648 6.89 17.23 -26.50
N THR A 649 7.18 16.81 -25.26
CA THR A 649 8.05 15.65 -25.02
C THR A 649 7.33 14.34 -25.40
N PRO A 650 8.05 13.27 -25.78
CA PRO A 650 7.43 12.00 -26.19
C PRO A 650 6.62 11.33 -25.07
N PHE A 651 6.85 11.71 -23.80
CA PHE A 651 6.21 11.12 -22.62
C PHE A 651 4.81 11.70 -22.32
N VAL A 652 4.43 12.85 -22.90
CA VAL A 652 3.09 13.42 -22.73
C VAL A 652 2.09 12.65 -23.60
N SER A 653 0.97 12.21 -23.01
CA SER A 653 -0.10 11.49 -23.70
C SER A 653 -0.76 12.34 -24.80
N GLN A 654 -1.28 11.69 -25.85
CA GLN A 654 -1.94 12.41 -26.95
C GLN A 654 -3.18 13.19 -26.49
N GLU A 655 -3.91 12.68 -25.50
CA GLU A 655 -5.04 13.37 -24.87
C GLU A 655 -4.60 14.67 -24.19
N LYS A 656 -3.54 14.62 -23.38
CA LYS A 656 -3.03 15.80 -22.68
C LYS A 656 -2.46 16.85 -23.64
N ARG A 657 -1.82 16.42 -24.73
CA ARG A 657 -1.40 17.32 -25.81
C ARG A 657 -2.59 18.01 -26.47
N ALA A 658 -3.66 17.28 -26.77
CA ALA A 658 -4.87 17.85 -27.36
C ALA A 658 -5.53 18.86 -26.41
N GLU A 659 -5.53 18.59 -25.10
CA GLU A 659 -6.05 19.48 -24.07
C GLU A 659 -5.26 20.79 -23.99
N ILE A 660 -3.92 20.73 -23.99
CA ILE A 660 -3.04 21.90 -23.96
C ILE A 660 -3.15 22.71 -25.26
N VAL A 661 -3.21 22.04 -26.42
CA VAL A 661 -3.42 22.74 -27.70
C VAL A 661 -4.77 23.45 -27.72
N ARG A 662 -5.83 22.84 -27.19
CA ARG A 662 -7.14 23.52 -27.05
C ARG A 662 -7.04 24.72 -26.12
N TRP A 663 -6.32 24.60 -25.01
CA TRP A 663 -6.10 25.72 -24.09
C TRP A 663 -5.38 26.90 -24.77
N TRP A 664 -4.30 26.64 -25.54
CA TRP A 664 -3.64 27.68 -26.33
C TRP A 664 -4.56 28.34 -27.37
N LEU A 665 -5.47 27.57 -27.99
CA LEU A 665 -6.45 28.11 -28.94
C LEU A 665 -7.54 28.94 -28.25
N SER A 666 -7.90 28.61 -27.00
CA SER A 666 -8.93 29.32 -26.25
C SER A 666 -8.43 30.55 -25.48
N SER A 667 -7.14 30.60 -25.12
CA SER A 667 -6.57 31.69 -24.31
C SER A 667 -6.38 33.02 -25.05
N GLY A 668 -6.59 33.03 -26.38
CA GLY A 668 -6.45 34.25 -27.20
C GLY A 668 -5.01 34.74 -27.37
N LEU A 669 -4.02 33.94 -26.97
CA LEU A 669 -2.60 34.18 -27.20
C LEU A 669 -2.23 33.74 -28.65
N PRO A 670 -1.51 34.59 -29.43
CA PRO A 670 -1.23 34.36 -30.87
C PRO A 670 -0.40 33.12 -31.25
#